data_AF-A0A7W4K8A1-F1
#
_entry.id   AF-A0A7W4K8A1-F1
#
_cell.length_a   1.000
_cell.length_b   1.000
_cell.length_c   1.000
_cell.angle_alpha   90.00
_cell.angle_beta   90.00
_cell.angle_gamma   90.00
#
_symmetry.space_group_name_H-M   'P 1'
#
loop_
_entity.id
_entity.type
_entity.pdbx_description
1 polymer ?
#
loop_
_entity_poly.entity_id
_entity_poly.type
_entity_poly.pdbx_seq_one_letter_code
_entity_poly.pdbx_strand_id
1 'polypeptide(L)'
;MLAVLSVPIAPAAAQALAQGTIQDTAAQAAILPAPFPPPVATVVPFGAALPPPAIYLSPLAPRPAGPGVAVPSADQQDLRPPSIALDGLFAAIGAAHVFDDAKTIADAIPDEAPDPLLADYDRQKDRPGFVLKDFVAQHFSVAPRRTVSYRRRPNEGVRDYITGMWEVLSRPPDTLVAHSSLLPLPYTYVVPGGRFSEMYYWDSYFTMIGLYEDGRIDLMRSMVRDIASLIDRYGHMPNGNRTYYLSRSEPPFFALMVDLLAMHDGQVAYTNFLPELQREYDYWMDGAAQTAPGAAYRRVVRLPDGTVMNRHWDDLSTPRDESYPEDIATATATNRPAAEVYRDLRAGAETGWDYSSRWLADGHTLSSIHTTDLLTVELNCLIAHLEQTLSHAYALNGNTSLSDRYAHEATARIDAIRRVLWDDRQGAFFDYDWKKGALSPVLSGATVMPLFLQMATPDQAQAVAATLRARLLKIGGLTTTDRVSGQQWDSPNGWAPTQWMAIKGLNQYGIDDLAQEIATRWMGRVIGTYEKSGVLLEKYDVVNPVISPTGGKGGGEYPMQVGFGWTNGTLLGLMNRYPQDTRVVLDRNPRADQPPAQPLPPFNAYDVKGPANDKGPVTAARVSPAPVPAAPVPASPVPPVVASTPPAAVPPPEQPPLRPSTPEIPSPAAAASASSPAGSSSAPSGPVSGPADAAQAVQGHDGDGQQDRGPRLVHGAGPGGHDQQQGSDPQRVLDQHGPAQ
;
A
#
# COMPACT_ATOMS: atom_id res chain seq x y z
N MET A 1 -3.63 -59.29 -25.45
CA MET A 1 -4.64 -59.83 -26.39
C MET A 1 -5.57 -58.66 -26.71
N LEU A 2 -5.57 -58.13 -27.94
CA LEU A 2 -6.26 -58.61 -29.16
C LEU A 2 -7.77 -58.28 -29.16
N ALA A 3 -8.30 -57.88 -30.33
CA ALA A 3 -9.49 -57.03 -30.46
C ALA A 3 -10.52 -57.49 -31.53
N VAL A 4 -11.66 -56.80 -31.60
CA VAL A 4 -12.78 -56.93 -32.57
C VAL A 4 -13.36 -55.50 -32.78
N LEU A 5 -13.27 -54.79 -33.93
CA LEU A 5 -13.96 -54.88 -35.26
C LEU A 5 -15.48 -54.55 -35.21
N SER A 6 -16.18 -53.82 -36.12
CA SER A 6 -15.97 -52.85 -37.24
C SER A 6 -17.36 -52.19 -37.57
N VAL A 7 -17.64 -51.06 -38.28
CA VAL A 7 -17.02 -50.21 -39.34
C VAL A 7 -17.17 -50.80 -40.79
N PRO A 8 -17.46 -50.05 -41.90
CA PRO A 8 -17.86 -48.63 -42.13
C PRO A 8 -19.41 -48.45 -42.33
N ILE A 9 -20.11 -47.67 -43.21
CA ILE A 9 -19.92 -46.86 -44.46
C ILE A 9 -21.03 -45.73 -44.56
N ALA A 10 -20.98 -44.80 -45.55
CA ALA A 10 -22.00 -43.76 -45.89
C ALA A 10 -22.44 -43.84 -47.40
N PRO A 11 -22.48 -42.77 -48.25
CA PRO A 11 -23.31 -41.53 -48.30
C PRO A 11 -24.14 -41.35 -49.62
N ALA A 12 -24.93 -40.27 -49.78
CA ALA A 12 -25.49 -39.76 -51.07
C ALA A 12 -25.91 -38.26 -51.02
N ALA A 13 -26.32 -37.64 -52.15
CA ALA A 13 -26.56 -36.18 -52.29
C ALA A 13 -27.68 -35.79 -53.29
N ALA A 14 -28.05 -34.48 -53.34
CA ALA A 14 -28.43 -33.66 -54.53
C ALA A 14 -29.73 -32.78 -54.48
N GLN A 15 -29.55 -31.48 -54.82
CA GLN A 15 -30.35 -30.61 -55.72
C GLN A 15 -31.89 -30.32 -55.55
N ALA A 16 -32.17 -29.07 -55.13
CA ALA A 16 -32.79 -27.96 -55.93
C ALA A 16 -34.32 -27.83 -56.26
N LEU A 17 -34.79 -26.57 -56.08
CA LEU A 17 -35.77 -25.77 -56.88
C LEU A 17 -37.31 -25.89 -56.70
N ALA A 18 -37.99 -24.83 -57.18
CA ALA A 18 -39.44 -24.51 -57.24
C ALA A 18 -40.16 -24.29 -55.87
N GLN A 19 -40.64 -23.08 -55.50
CA GLN A 19 -41.67 -22.17 -56.06
C GLN A 19 -43.11 -22.48 -55.62
N GLY A 20 -43.82 -21.45 -55.13
CA GLY A 20 -45.23 -21.53 -54.69
C GLY A 20 -45.75 -20.19 -54.18
N THR A 21 -46.24 -19.33 -55.09
CA THR A 21 -46.82 -18.00 -54.80
C THR A 21 -48.34 -18.02 -54.71
N ILE A 22 -48.93 -17.32 -53.75
CA ILE A 22 -50.33 -16.84 -53.77
C ILE A 22 -50.38 -15.40 -53.23
N GLN A 23 -51.20 -14.55 -53.87
CA GLN A 23 -51.52 -13.15 -53.53
C GLN A 23 -52.84 -13.11 -52.67
N ASP A 24 -53.51 -12.01 -52.31
CA ASP A 24 -53.54 -10.65 -52.87
C ASP A 24 -54.29 -9.64 -51.95
N THR A 25 -54.30 -8.36 -52.36
CA THR A 25 -55.24 -7.25 -52.01
C THR A 25 -55.32 -6.74 -50.55
N ALA A 26 -55.65 -5.47 -50.24
CA ALA A 26 -55.78 -4.17 -50.96
C ALA A 26 -56.06 -3.05 -49.90
N ALA A 27 -55.98 -1.72 -50.12
CA ALA A 27 -55.28 -0.81 -51.07
C ALA A 27 -55.55 0.67 -50.60
N GLN A 28 -55.28 1.68 -51.46
CA GLN A 28 -55.52 3.15 -51.29
C GLN A 28 -54.54 3.89 -50.35
N ALA A 29 -54.08 5.13 -50.64
CA ALA A 29 -54.10 5.94 -51.88
C ALA A 29 -52.87 6.88 -51.91
N ALA A 30 -52.56 7.51 -53.06
CA ALA A 30 -51.28 8.19 -53.30
C ALA A 30 -51.41 9.62 -53.88
N ILE A 31 -50.39 10.47 -53.63
CA ILE A 31 -50.07 11.69 -54.39
C ILE A 31 -48.53 11.81 -54.51
N LEU A 32 -48.02 12.25 -55.67
CA LEU A 32 -46.61 12.59 -55.98
C LEU A 32 -46.59 13.87 -56.86
N PRO A 33 -45.50 14.67 -56.88
CA PRO A 33 -44.49 14.53 -57.95
C PRO A 33 -43.03 14.94 -57.62
N ALA A 34 -42.05 14.06 -57.91
CA ALA A 34 -40.99 14.14 -58.97
C ALA A 34 -40.20 15.47 -59.25
N PRO A 35 -39.04 15.46 -60.01
CA PRO A 35 -37.97 14.45 -60.24
C PRO A 35 -36.49 14.99 -60.40
N PHE A 36 -35.53 14.09 -60.72
CA PHE A 36 -34.19 14.29 -61.40
C PHE A 36 -32.97 14.81 -60.61
N PRO A 37 -31.70 14.67 -61.11
CA PRO A 37 -31.04 13.51 -61.77
C PRO A 37 -29.58 13.23 -61.24
N PRO A 38 -28.86 12.17 -61.71
CA PRO A 38 -27.54 11.78 -61.19
C PRO A 38 -26.33 11.99 -62.14
N PRO A 39 -25.08 12.02 -61.63
CA PRO A 39 -23.85 11.60 -62.32
C PRO A 39 -23.50 10.13 -61.95
N VAL A 40 -23.15 9.20 -62.87
CA VAL A 40 -22.05 9.16 -63.84
C VAL A 40 -20.68 8.97 -63.18
N ALA A 41 -19.95 7.91 -63.59
CA ALA A 41 -18.66 7.49 -63.03
C ALA A 41 -17.49 7.68 -64.01
N THR A 42 -16.29 7.83 -63.47
CA THR A 42 -15.02 7.88 -64.23
C THR A 42 -13.92 7.16 -63.46
N VAL A 43 -12.88 6.67 -64.15
CA VAL A 43 -11.88 5.72 -63.61
C VAL A 43 -10.57 6.42 -63.17
N VAL A 44 -9.86 5.78 -62.24
CA VAL A 44 -8.63 6.20 -61.52
C VAL A 44 -7.47 6.67 -62.42
N PRO A 45 -6.52 7.45 -61.84
CA PRO A 45 -5.22 6.82 -61.54
C PRO A 45 -4.67 7.10 -60.12
N PHE A 46 -3.75 6.23 -59.66
CA PHE A 46 -3.00 6.36 -58.40
C PHE A 46 -1.96 7.51 -58.44
N GLY A 47 -1.76 8.21 -57.31
CA GLY A 47 -0.58 9.07 -57.13
C GLY A 47 -0.65 10.03 -55.92
N ALA A 48 0.49 10.18 -55.24
CA ALA A 48 0.76 11.08 -54.10
C ALA A 48 -0.02 10.81 -52.79
N ALA A 49 0.66 11.03 -51.65
CA ALA A 49 0.09 10.93 -50.32
C ALA A 49 -0.48 12.28 -49.85
N LEU A 50 -1.59 12.25 -49.11
CA LEU A 50 -2.11 13.41 -48.38
C LEU A 50 -1.39 13.54 -47.03
N PRO A 51 -1.05 14.76 -46.57
CA PRO A 51 -0.50 14.97 -45.23
C PRO A 51 -1.58 14.77 -44.15
N PRO A 52 -1.19 14.47 -42.90
CA PRO A 52 -2.11 14.39 -41.77
C PRO A 52 -2.75 15.77 -41.48
N PRO A 53 -3.95 15.80 -40.85
CA PRO A 53 -4.68 17.05 -40.62
C PRO A 53 -3.93 17.95 -39.62
N ALA A 54 -3.62 19.17 -40.05
CA ALA A 54 -3.00 20.18 -39.20
C ALA A 54 -4.05 20.81 -38.24
N ILE A 55 -3.84 20.63 -36.94
CA ILE A 55 -4.61 21.33 -35.90
C ILE A 55 -4.03 22.74 -35.75
N TYR A 56 -4.80 23.76 -36.16
CA TYR A 56 -4.45 25.16 -35.95
C TYR A 56 -4.75 25.58 -34.51
N LEU A 57 -3.72 25.58 -33.66
CA LEU A 57 -3.74 26.30 -32.38
C LEU A 57 -3.46 27.78 -32.64
N SER A 58 -4.43 28.66 -32.35
CA SER A 58 -4.21 30.11 -32.35
C SER A 58 -3.43 30.51 -31.09
N PRO A 59 -2.20 31.04 -31.18
CA PRO A 59 -1.47 31.50 -30.02
C PRO A 59 -2.06 32.83 -29.51
N LEU A 60 -2.47 32.89 -28.24
CA LEU A 60 -2.63 34.17 -27.56
C LEU A 60 -1.25 34.81 -27.38
N ALA A 61 -1.10 36.07 -27.81
CA ALA A 61 0.17 36.77 -27.75
C ALA A 61 0.59 37.03 -26.29
N PRO A 62 1.86 36.76 -25.92
CA PRO A 62 2.35 37.04 -24.57
C PRO A 62 2.37 38.54 -24.30
N ARG A 63 1.92 38.93 -23.11
CA ARG A 63 1.99 40.32 -22.62
C ARG A 63 3.46 40.68 -22.39
N PRO A 64 3.95 41.87 -22.83
CA PRO A 64 5.37 42.22 -22.71
C PRO A 64 5.81 42.28 -21.24
N ALA A 65 6.94 41.67 -20.93
CA ALA A 65 7.51 41.68 -19.59
C ALA A 65 8.03 43.07 -19.21
N GLY A 66 7.67 43.53 -18.00
CA GLY A 66 8.31 44.69 -17.38
C GLY A 66 9.75 44.36 -16.94
N PRO A 67 10.65 45.36 -16.88
CA PRO A 67 12.05 45.10 -16.53
C PRO A 67 12.22 44.84 -15.03
N GLY A 68 12.86 43.70 -14.70
CA GLY A 68 13.57 43.51 -13.42
C GLY A 68 12.71 43.35 -12.17
N VAL A 69 11.99 42.23 -12.06
CA VAL A 69 11.66 41.63 -10.75
C VAL A 69 12.56 40.40 -10.58
N ALA A 70 13.03 40.15 -9.35
CA ALA A 70 13.96 39.06 -9.06
C ALA A 70 13.36 37.68 -9.34
N VAL A 71 14.21 36.71 -9.67
CA VAL A 71 13.83 35.28 -9.62
C VAL A 71 13.51 34.97 -8.14
N PRO A 72 12.34 34.40 -7.83
CA PRO A 72 12.01 34.02 -6.45
C PRO A 72 12.98 32.96 -5.96
N SER A 73 13.42 33.09 -4.71
CA SER A 73 14.19 32.07 -3.99
C SER A 73 13.31 30.86 -3.65
N ALA A 74 13.91 29.79 -3.15
CA ALA A 74 13.22 28.53 -2.83
C ALA A 74 12.39 28.60 -1.52
N ASP A 75 11.82 29.78 -1.22
CA ASP A 75 11.03 30.08 -0.03
C ASP A 75 9.55 30.22 -0.42
N GLN A 76 8.65 29.30 -0.08
CA GLN A 76 8.85 27.94 0.41
C GLN A 76 7.57 27.16 0.05
N GLN A 77 7.64 25.89 -0.38
CA GLN A 77 6.40 25.09 -0.46
C GLN A 77 5.91 24.87 0.97
N ASP A 78 4.63 25.11 1.24
CA ASP A 78 4.05 24.80 2.54
C ASP A 78 3.99 23.27 2.70
N LEU A 79 4.90 22.73 3.50
CA LEU A 79 4.99 21.29 3.76
C LEU A 79 4.02 20.83 4.86
N ARG A 80 3.20 21.73 5.43
CA ARG A 80 2.11 21.34 6.32
C ARG A 80 1.09 20.50 5.53
N PRO A 81 0.52 19.44 6.14
CA PRO A 81 -0.65 18.78 5.56
C PRO A 81 -1.84 19.77 5.54
N PRO A 82 -2.79 19.67 4.59
CA PRO A 82 -3.88 20.65 4.46
C PRO A 82 -4.70 20.88 5.74
N SER A 83 -4.92 19.84 6.55
CA SER A 83 -5.61 19.96 7.85
C SER A 83 -4.86 20.77 8.91
N ILE A 84 -3.54 20.95 8.78
CA ILE A 84 -2.71 21.80 9.66
C ILE A 84 -2.46 23.17 9.02
N ALA A 85 -2.43 23.25 7.69
CA ALA A 85 -2.33 24.53 6.97
C ALA A 85 -3.63 25.35 7.07
N LEU A 86 -4.79 24.68 6.99
CA LEU A 86 -6.13 25.27 6.91
C LEU A 86 -7.00 24.98 8.16
N ASP A 87 -6.44 24.39 9.21
CA ASP A 87 -7.01 24.27 10.57
C ASP A 87 -8.54 24.06 10.62
N GLY A 88 -9.29 24.94 11.30
CA GLY A 88 -10.74 24.83 11.44
C GLY A 88 -11.54 24.96 10.14
N LEU A 89 -10.99 25.61 9.10
CA LEU A 89 -11.61 25.68 7.78
C LEU A 89 -11.60 24.30 7.11
N PHE A 90 -10.50 23.54 7.20
CA PHE A 90 -10.44 22.18 6.66
C PHE A 90 -11.48 21.27 7.32
N ALA A 91 -11.55 21.31 8.65
CA ALA A 91 -12.53 20.55 9.42
C ALA A 91 -13.97 20.93 9.07
N ALA A 92 -14.26 22.22 8.88
CA ALA A 92 -15.58 22.70 8.47
C ALA A 92 -15.97 22.23 7.06
N ILE A 93 -15.03 22.23 6.11
CA ILE A 93 -15.27 21.78 4.73
C ILE A 93 -15.58 20.28 4.70
N GLY A 94 -14.83 19.47 5.46
CA GLY A 94 -15.08 18.04 5.61
C GLY A 94 -16.44 17.75 6.27
N ALA A 95 -16.73 18.39 7.41
CA ALA A 95 -17.97 18.18 8.15
C ALA A 95 -19.24 18.66 7.40
N ALA A 96 -19.09 19.62 6.48
CA ALA A 96 -20.18 20.08 5.63
C ALA A 96 -20.35 19.26 4.33
N HIS A 97 -19.51 18.25 4.08
CA HIS A 97 -19.51 17.44 2.85
C HIS A 97 -19.59 18.29 1.57
N VAL A 98 -18.72 19.32 1.46
CA VAL A 98 -18.71 20.23 0.30
C VAL A 98 -18.39 19.49 -1.01
N PHE A 99 -17.62 18.40 -0.91
CA PHE A 99 -17.25 17.45 -1.97
C PHE A 99 -17.64 16.01 -1.56
N ASP A 100 -17.95 15.17 -2.55
CA ASP A 100 -18.38 13.77 -2.33
C ASP A 100 -17.23 12.80 -1.95
N ASP A 101 -15.97 13.22 -2.11
CA ASP A 101 -14.75 12.46 -1.79
C ASP A 101 -13.81 13.38 -1.00
N ALA A 102 -13.47 12.99 0.23
CA ALA A 102 -12.64 13.78 1.15
C ALA A 102 -11.26 14.13 0.57
N LYS A 103 -10.67 13.27 -0.28
CA LYS A 103 -9.41 13.57 -0.97
C LYS A 103 -9.52 14.81 -1.86
N THR A 104 -10.72 15.22 -2.29
CA THR A 104 -10.92 16.42 -3.12
C THR A 104 -10.50 17.72 -2.43
N ILE A 105 -10.71 17.86 -1.11
CA ILE A 105 -10.22 19.04 -0.36
C ILE A 105 -8.73 18.90 0.01
N ALA A 106 -8.23 17.69 0.22
CA ALA A 106 -6.78 17.45 0.38
C ALA A 106 -5.98 17.71 -0.92
N ASP A 107 -6.61 17.52 -2.08
CA ASP A 107 -6.06 17.78 -3.41
C ASP A 107 -6.24 19.23 -3.89
N ALA A 108 -7.15 20.00 -3.27
CA ALA A 108 -7.47 21.36 -3.65
C ALA A 108 -6.33 22.34 -3.33
N ILE A 109 -6.20 23.37 -4.17
CA ILE A 109 -5.14 24.37 -4.08
C ILE A 109 -5.77 25.69 -3.60
N PRO A 110 -5.41 26.20 -2.41
CA PRO A 110 -5.77 27.56 -2.01
C PRO A 110 -5.26 28.59 -3.03
N ASP A 111 -6.14 29.46 -3.51
CA ASP A 111 -5.78 30.51 -4.49
C ASP A 111 -4.99 31.67 -3.85
N GLU A 112 -4.92 31.70 -2.52
CA GLU A 112 -4.12 32.60 -1.70
C GLU A 112 -3.47 31.86 -0.51
N ALA A 113 -2.58 32.52 0.22
CA ALA A 113 -1.89 31.88 1.35
C ALA A 113 -2.85 31.49 2.50
N PRO A 114 -2.58 30.42 3.26
CA PRO A 114 -3.50 29.95 4.30
C PRO A 114 -3.82 30.99 5.38
N ASP A 115 -2.83 31.74 5.86
CA ASP A 115 -3.00 32.71 6.94
C ASP A 115 -4.02 33.85 6.61
N PRO A 116 -3.94 34.57 5.46
CA PRO A 116 -4.97 35.53 5.08
C PRO A 116 -6.32 34.87 4.73
N LEU A 117 -6.33 33.66 4.15
CA LEU A 117 -7.55 32.91 3.84
C LEU A 117 -8.33 32.55 5.11
N LEU A 118 -7.66 32.02 6.13
CA LEU A 118 -8.24 31.74 7.44
C LEU A 118 -8.74 33.01 8.11
N ALA A 119 -7.95 34.09 8.05
CA ALA A 119 -8.35 35.38 8.58
C ALA A 119 -9.57 35.97 7.86
N ASP A 120 -9.86 35.61 6.60
CA ASP A 120 -11.11 36.00 5.93
C ASP A 120 -12.27 35.06 6.25
N TYR A 121 -12.03 33.75 6.31
CA TYR A 121 -13.01 32.77 6.78
C TYR A 121 -13.55 33.17 8.17
N ASP A 122 -12.69 33.48 9.13
CA ASP A 122 -13.09 33.94 10.47
C ASP A 122 -13.87 35.27 10.44
N ARG A 123 -13.57 36.18 9.50
CA ARG A 123 -14.34 37.42 9.31
C ARG A 123 -15.73 37.17 8.73
N GLN A 124 -15.94 36.07 8.01
CA GLN A 124 -17.15 35.81 7.20
C GLN A 124 -18.08 34.74 7.79
N LYS A 125 -17.54 33.69 8.42
CA LYS A 125 -18.27 32.47 8.80
C LYS A 125 -19.50 32.68 9.70
N ASP A 126 -19.46 33.69 10.57
CA ASP A 126 -20.53 33.99 11.53
C ASP A 126 -21.53 35.06 10.99
N ARG A 127 -21.40 35.48 9.72
CA ARG A 127 -22.29 36.49 9.12
C ARG A 127 -23.62 35.89 8.64
N PRO A 128 -24.76 36.59 8.83
CA PRO A 128 -26.02 36.20 8.21
C PRO A 128 -25.88 36.08 6.69
N GLY A 129 -26.21 34.90 6.14
CA GLY A 129 -26.11 34.61 4.71
C GLY A 129 -24.77 34.06 4.23
N PHE A 130 -23.81 33.77 5.12
CA PHE A 130 -22.60 33.03 4.74
C PHE A 130 -22.93 31.60 4.26
N VAL A 131 -22.29 31.16 3.18
CA VAL A 131 -22.41 29.81 2.61
C VAL A 131 -21.01 29.25 2.38
N LEU A 132 -20.62 28.22 3.14
CA LEU A 132 -19.27 27.65 3.08
C LEU A 132 -18.93 27.10 1.67
N LYS A 133 -19.90 26.53 0.96
CA LYS A 133 -19.69 26.01 -0.40
C LYS A 133 -19.32 27.12 -1.40
N ASP A 134 -19.91 28.30 -1.26
CA ASP A 134 -19.64 29.45 -2.13
C ASP A 134 -18.28 30.08 -1.79
N PHE A 135 -17.92 30.12 -0.50
CA PHE A 135 -16.57 30.50 -0.04
C PHE A 135 -15.50 29.54 -0.58
N VAL A 136 -15.70 28.22 -0.50
CA VAL A 136 -14.76 27.25 -1.10
C VAL A 136 -14.64 27.44 -2.61
N ALA A 137 -15.76 27.66 -3.32
CA ALA A 137 -15.76 27.91 -4.76
C ALA A 137 -15.13 29.26 -5.17
N GLN A 138 -14.91 30.18 -4.23
CA GLN A 138 -14.27 31.48 -4.46
C GLN A 138 -12.75 31.48 -4.18
N HIS A 139 -12.27 30.63 -3.27
CA HIS A 139 -10.89 30.67 -2.75
C HIS A 139 -10.05 29.41 -3.01
N PHE A 140 -10.58 28.40 -3.71
CA PHE A 140 -9.86 27.15 -4.01
C PHE A 140 -9.96 26.71 -5.48
N SER A 141 -8.80 26.57 -6.12
CA SER A 141 -8.64 25.85 -7.38
C SER A 141 -8.64 24.34 -7.15
N VAL A 142 -9.73 23.66 -7.51
CA VAL A 142 -9.76 22.19 -7.57
C VAL A 142 -9.14 21.72 -8.89
N ALA A 143 -8.01 21.01 -8.81
CA ALA A 143 -7.35 20.48 -9.99
C ALA A 143 -8.28 19.51 -10.74
N PRO A 144 -8.49 19.67 -12.08
CA PRO A 144 -9.40 18.82 -12.82
C PRO A 144 -8.85 17.39 -12.89
N ARG A 145 -9.45 16.49 -12.10
CA ARG A 145 -9.14 15.05 -12.12
C ARG A 145 -9.23 14.55 -13.56
N ARG A 146 -8.13 14.01 -14.09
CA ARG A 146 -8.07 13.41 -15.43
C ARG A 146 -8.84 12.09 -15.44
N THR A 147 -10.17 12.17 -15.41
CA THR A 147 -11.06 11.03 -15.54
C THR A 147 -10.81 10.35 -16.89
N VAL A 148 -10.13 9.21 -16.83
CA VAL A 148 -9.81 8.42 -18.02
C VAL A 148 -11.11 7.78 -18.52
N SER A 149 -11.85 8.49 -19.36
CA SER A 149 -12.99 7.97 -20.11
C SER A 149 -12.50 7.03 -21.22
N TYR A 150 -11.87 5.93 -20.82
CA TYR A 150 -11.29 4.98 -21.76
C TYR A 150 -12.40 4.31 -22.57
N ARG A 151 -12.31 4.41 -23.89
CA ARG A 151 -13.22 3.72 -24.80
C ARG A 151 -12.42 2.75 -25.65
N ARG A 152 -12.46 1.47 -25.27
CA ARG A 152 -11.80 0.37 -25.97
C ARG A 152 -12.05 0.47 -27.47
N ARG A 153 -10.97 0.44 -28.26
CA ARG A 153 -11.03 0.48 -29.73
C ARG A 153 -11.53 -0.88 -30.25
N PRO A 154 -12.22 -0.92 -31.41
CA PRO A 154 -12.62 -2.19 -32.02
C PRO A 154 -11.41 -3.11 -32.25
N ASN A 155 -11.51 -4.36 -31.78
CA ASN A 155 -10.47 -5.40 -31.83
C ASN A 155 -9.21 -5.15 -30.98
N GLU A 156 -9.20 -4.18 -30.07
CA GLU A 156 -8.07 -3.91 -29.17
C GLU A 156 -7.85 -5.06 -28.17
N GLY A 157 -6.65 -5.64 -28.15
CA GLY A 157 -6.27 -6.69 -27.21
C GLY A 157 -5.84 -6.13 -25.85
N VAL A 158 -5.82 -6.99 -24.83
CA VAL A 158 -5.41 -6.59 -23.46
C VAL A 158 -3.95 -6.10 -23.40
N ARG A 159 -3.07 -6.56 -24.30
CA ARG A 159 -1.71 -6.04 -24.43
C ARG A 159 -1.67 -4.64 -25.04
N ASP A 160 -2.43 -4.42 -26.12
CA ASP A 160 -2.53 -3.10 -26.79
C ASP A 160 -3.09 -2.04 -25.83
N TYR A 161 -4.07 -2.44 -25.01
CA TYR A 161 -4.58 -1.67 -23.88
C TYR A 161 -3.47 -1.27 -22.91
N ILE A 162 -2.67 -2.23 -22.43
CA ILE A 162 -1.59 -1.98 -21.45
C ILE A 162 -0.55 -0.99 -22.01
N THR A 163 0.01 -1.28 -23.20
CA THR A 163 1.02 -0.43 -23.85
C THR A 163 0.48 1.00 -24.09
N GLY A 164 -0.79 1.14 -24.51
CA GLY A 164 -1.44 2.44 -24.66
C GLY A 164 -1.75 3.16 -23.33
N MET A 165 -2.03 2.40 -22.26
CA MET A 165 -2.35 2.96 -20.94
C MET A 165 -1.13 3.60 -20.26
N TRP A 166 0.10 3.22 -20.63
CA TRP A 166 1.31 3.89 -20.13
C TRP A 166 1.36 5.37 -20.52
N GLU A 167 0.91 5.77 -21.72
CA GLU A 167 0.82 7.18 -22.12
C GLU A 167 -0.22 7.94 -21.27
N VAL A 168 -1.34 7.28 -20.96
CA VAL A 168 -2.48 7.86 -20.22
C VAL A 168 -2.20 8.03 -18.72
N LEU A 169 -1.50 7.05 -18.12
CA LEU A 169 -1.10 7.08 -16.72
C LEU A 169 0.18 7.90 -16.48
N SER A 170 0.96 8.22 -17.53
CA SER A 170 2.13 9.09 -17.41
C SER A 170 1.76 10.52 -17.00
N ARG A 171 2.64 11.15 -16.21
CA ARG A 171 2.64 12.58 -15.87
C ARG A 171 3.99 13.17 -16.27
N PRO A 172 4.03 14.36 -16.89
CA PRO A 172 5.30 15.06 -17.12
C PRO A 172 5.93 15.49 -15.78
N PRO A 173 7.19 15.94 -15.78
CA PRO A 173 7.78 16.61 -14.62
C PRO A 173 6.88 17.72 -14.07
N ASP A 174 6.72 17.77 -12.76
CA ASP A 174 5.87 18.76 -12.12
C ASP A 174 6.55 20.13 -12.02
N THR A 175 5.77 21.18 -12.26
CA THR A 175 6.10 22.53 -11.81
C THR A 175 5.64 22.74 -10.37
N LEU A 176 6.47 23.34 -9.51
CA LEU A 176 6.04 23.78 -8.18
C LEU A 176 4.84 24.75 -8.30
N VAL A 177 3.75 24.45 -7.59
CA VAL A 177 2.58 25.34 -7.43
C VAL A 177 2.48 25.74 -5.96
N ALA A 178 2.34 27.04 -5.69
CA ALA A 178 2.18 27.55 -4.33
C ALA A 178 0.91 26.96 -3.68
N HIS A 179 0.98 26.68 -2.37
CA HIS A 179 -0.11 26.14 -1.54
C HIS A 179 -0.69 24.77 -1.98
N SER A 180 -0.24 24.21 -3.10
CA SER A 180 -0.60 22.86 -3.55
C SER A 180 -0.01 21.81 -2.63
N SER A 181 -0.82 20.81 -2.27
CA SER A 181 -0.36 19.62 -1.57
C SER A 181 0.50 18.70 -2.44
N LEU A 182 0.53 18.85 -3.77
CA LEU A 182 1.38 18.04 -4.65
C LEU A 182 2.86 18.42 -4.51
N LEU A 183 3.70 17.47 -4.10
CA LEU A 183 5.15 17.62 -3.98
C LEU A 183 5.77 17.39 -5.37
N PRO A 184 6.41 18.39 -6.00
CA PRO A 184 6.78 18.28 -7.42
C PRO A 184 7.88 17.23 -7.66
N LEU A 185 7.73 16.46 -8.74
CA LEU A 185 8.70 15.47 -9.21
C LEU A 185 9.51 15.97 -10.43
N PRO A 186 10.84 15.79 -10.45
CA PRO A 186 11.72 16.31 -11.51
C PRO A 186 11.71 15.55 -12.84
N TYR A 187 11.17 14.33 -12.92
CA TYR A 187 11.11 13.52 -14.13
C TYR A 187 9.67 13.08 -14.48
N THR A 188 9.53 12.34 -15.58
CA THR A 188 8.23 11.77 -16.01
C THR A 188 7.94 10.54 -15.15
N TYR A 189 6.77 10.50 -14.52
CA TYR A 189 6.35 9.40 -13.64
C TYR A 189 5.01 8.79 -14.09
N VAL A 190 4.64 7.63 -13.54
CA VAL A 190 3.36 6.95 -13.80
C VAL A 190 2.54 6.91 -12.50
N VAL A 191 1.25 7.22 -12.59
CA VAL A 191 0.32 7.14 -11.45
C VAL A 191 -0.56 5.88 -11.52
N PRO A 192 -1.12 5.37 -10.41
CA PRO A 192 -1.89 4.12 -10.43
C PRO A 192 -3.15 4.19 -11.30
N GLY A 193 -3.94 5.26 -11.20
CA GLY A 193 -5.17 5.49 -11.99
C GLY A 193 -6.34 6.03 -11.17
N GLY A 194 -7.40 6.47 -11.86
CA GLY A 194 -8.64 6.94 -11.24
C GLY A 194 -8.46 8.16 -10.31
N ARG A 195 -8.80 8.01 -9.02
CA ARG A 195 -8.63 9.03 -7.95
C ARG A 195 -7.15 9.33 -7.65
N PHE A 196 -6.26 8.39 -7.97
CA PHE A 196 -4.82 8.50 -7.69
C PHE A 196 -4.16 9.34 -8.78
N SER A 197 -3.92 10.60 -8.44
CA SER A 197 -3.40 11.65 -9.34
C SER A 197 -1.89 11.87 -9.19
N GLU A 198 -1.30 11.22 -8.19
CA GLU A 198 0.07 11.32 -7.69
C GLU A 198 0.78 9.95 -7.81
N MET A 199 2.11 9.95 -7.75
CA MET A 199 2.92 8.74 -7.67
C MET A 199 2.78 8.12 -6.28
N TYR A 200 2.44 6.83 -6.23
CA TYR A 200 2.42 6.00 -5.01
C TYR A 200 3.67 5.10 -4.98
N TYR A 201 4.15 4.78 -3.77
CA TYR A 201 5.46 4.16 -3.61
C TYR A 201 5.48 2.70 -4.07
N TRP A 202 4.77 1.79 -3.39
CA TRP A 202 4.90 0.36 -3.71
C TRP A 202 4.26 -0.02 -5.06
N ASP A 203 3.17 0.66 -5.45
CA ASP A 203 2.57 0.65 -6.78
C ASP A 203 3.58 0.86 -7.91
N SER A 204 4.57 1.74 -7.68
CA SER A 204 5.59 2.04 -8.68
C SER A 204 6.40 0.81 -9.03
N TYR A 205 6.76 -0.06 -8.09
CA TYR A 205 7.51 -1.29 -8.40
C TYR A 205 6.70 -2.23 -9.30
N PHE A 206 5.43 -2.47 -8.97
CA PHE A 206 4.58 -3.36 -9.76
C PHE A 206 4.21 -2.78 -11.13
N THR A 207 4.21 -1.44 -11.25
CA THR A 207 4.10 -0.71 -12.51
C THR A 207 5.39 -0.82 -13.34
N MET A 208 6.56 -0.67 -12.71
CA MET A 208 7.88 -0.76 -13.35
C MET A 208 8.15 -2.13 -13.98
N ILE A 209 7.58 -3.22 -13.44
CA ILE A 209 7.58 -4.54 -14.12
C ILE A 209 7.01 -4.40 -15.53
N GLY A 210 5.86 -3.74 -15.67
CA GLY A 210 5.23 -3.47 -16.97
C GLY A 210 6.08 -2.60 -17.88
N LEU A 211 6.70 -1.57 -17.33
CA LEU A 211 7.62 -0.70 -18.07
C LEU A 211 8.85 -1.46 -18.55
N TYR A 212 9.41 -2.37 -17.76
CA TYR A 212 10.52 -3.23 -18.13
C TYR A 212 10.14 -4.18 -19.28
N GLU A 213 9.01 -4.88 -19.14
CA GLU A 213 8.50 -5.85 -20.14
C GLU A 213 8.02 -5.20 -21.46
N ASP A 214 7.66 -3.91 -21.44
CA ASP A 214 7.31 -3.08 -22.61
C ASP A 214 8.52 -2.26 -23.15
N GLY A 215 9.72 -2.43 -22.58
CA GLY A 215 10.95 -1.76 -23.02
C GLY A 215 11.06 -0.28 -22.65
N ARG A 216 10.15 0.23 -21.82
CA ARG A 216 10.05 1.62 -21.32
C ARG A 216 11.04 1.93 -20.18
N ILE A 217 12.30 1.56 -20.39
CA ILE A 217 13.40 1.72 -19.44
C ILE A 217 13.72 3.22 -19.18
N ASP A 218 13.40 4.09 -20.13
CA ASP A 218 13.42 5.56 -19.98
C ASP A 218 12.51 6.02 -18.83
N LEU A 219 11.28 5.52 -18.81
CA LEU A 219 10.24 5.87 -17.85
C LEU A 219 10.48 5.18 -16.50
N MET A 220 10.89 3.90 -16.52
CA MET A 220 11.30 3.18 -15.32
C MET A 220 12.45 3.90 -14.59
N ARG A 221 13.53 4.27 -15.30
CA ARG A 221 14.67 5.00 -14.70
C ARG A 221 14.28 6.42 -14.25
N SER A 222 13.27 7.03 -14.86
CA SER A 222 12.72 8.33 -14.43
C SER A 222 12.04 8.19 -13.06
N MET A 223 11.11 7.25 -12.91
CA MET A 223 10.42 7.00 -11.64
C MET A 223 11.38 6.61 -10.49
N VAL A 224 12.43 5.82 -10.75
CA VAL A 224 13.46 5.51 -9.72
C VAL A 224 14.17 6.79 -9.26
N ARG A 225 14.44 7.74 -10.16
CA ARG A 225 15.04 9.04 -9.81
C ARG A 225 14.06 9.99 -9.11
N ASP A 226 12.78 9.92 -9.44
CA ASP A 226 11.73 10.69 -8.76
C ASP A 226 11.61 10.25 -7.29
N ILE A 227 11.58 8.93 -7.03
CA ILE A 227 11.61 8.35 -5.68
C ILE A 227 12.90 8.73 -4.94
N ALA A 228 14.07 8.59 -5.58
CA ALA A 228 15.34 9.07 -5.03
C ALA A 228 15.28 10.56 -4.64
N SER A 229 14.66 11.41 -5.48
CA SER A 229 14.50 12.85 -5.19
C SER A 229 13.58 13.15 -3.99
N LEU A 230 12.63 12.26 -3.67
CA LEU A 230 11.77 12.38 -2.50
C LEU A 230 12.54 11.97 -1.23
N ILE A 231 13.27 10.85 -1.29
CA ILE A 231 14.18 10.40 -0.22
C ILE A 231 15.22 11.49 0.11
N ASP A 232 15.84 12.09 -0.91
CA ASP A 232 16.82 13.18 -0.77
C ASP A 232 16.26 14.44 -0.07
N ARG A 233 14.98 14.77 -0.31
CA ARG A 233 14.31 15.97 0.21
C ARG A 233 13.67 15.77 1.59
N TYR A 234 13.10 14.60 1.85
CA TYR A 234 12.17 14.37 2.96
C TYR A 234 12.61 13.25 3.91
N GLY A 235 13.82 12.70 3.73
CA GLY A 235 14.37 11.64 4.57
C GLY A 235 13.93 10.22 4.19
N HIS A 236 12.82 10.10 3.47
CA HIS A 236 12.18 8.85 3.09
C HIS A 236 11.35 9.04 1.82
N MET A 237 10.91 7.94 1.21
CA MET A 237 9.85 7.98 0.22
C MET A 237 8.49 8.04 0.97
N PRO A 238 7.71 9.13 0.87
CA PRO A 238 6.38 9.19 1.46
C PRO A 238 5.42 8.23 0.73
N ASN A 239 4.28 7.89 1.35
CA ASN A 239 3.21 7.05 0.76
C ASN A 239 2.93 7.40 -0.73
N GLY A 240 2.82 8.69 -1.03
CA GLY A 240 2.93 9.24 -2.37
C GLY A 240 3.40 10.69 -2.36
N ASN A 241 3.55 11.34 -3.52
CA ASN A 241 4.10 12.71 -3.60
C ASN A 241 3.11 13.82 -3.19
N ARG A 242 2.57 13.76 -1.96
CA ARG A 242 1.66 14.76 -1.36
C ARG A 242 2.12 15.20 0.05
N THR A 243 1.86 16.45 0.44
CA THR A 243 2.25 16.99 1.77
C THR A 243 1.63 16.20 2.93
N TYR A 244 0.37 15.77 2.79
CA TYR A 244 -0.31 14.92 3.77
C TYR A 244 0.17 13.47 3.85
N TYR A 245 1.08 13.08 2.95
CA TYR A 245 1.81 11.82 3.00
C TYR A 245 3.23 11.95 3.58
N LEU A 246 3.75 13.16 3.86
CA LEU A 246 5.08 13.34 4.46
C LEU A 246 5.24 12.78 5.89
N SER A 247 4.15 12.34 6.52
CA SER A 247 4.16 11.75 7.85
C SER A 247 4.38 10.23 7.87
N ARG A 248 4.37 9.55 6.72
CA ARG A 248 4.52 8.09 6.60
C ARG A 248 5.06 7.65 5.25
N SER A 249 5.65 6.46 5.21
CA SER A 249 6.09 5.83 3.97
C SER A 249 4.99 4.94 3.36
N GLU A 250 5.41 3.89 2.66
CA GLU A 250 4.64 2.72 2.24
C GLU A 250 5.60 1.50 2.36
N PRO A 251 5.22 0.25 2.01
CA PRO A 251 6.17 -0.85 2.02
C PRO A 251 7.45 -0.53 1.21
N PRO A 252 8.67 -0.70 1.78
CA PRO A 252 9.88 -0.16 1.17
C PRO A 252 10.40 -1.00 0.00
N PHE A 253 9.89 -0.71 -1.20
CA PHE A 253 10.22 -1.41 -2.44
C PHE A 253 11.38 -0.78 -3.24
N PHE A 254 11.96 0.36 -2.85
CA PHE A 254 13.00 1.05 -3.63
C PHE A 254 14.24 0.17 -3.89
N ALA A 255 14.67 -0.65 -2.93
CA ALA A 255 15.70 -1.66 -3.14
C ALA A 255 15.37 -2.64 -4.30
N LEU A 256 14.12 -3.12 -4.38
CA LEU A 256 13.65 -3.98 -5.47
C LEU A 256 13.49 -3.25 -6.80
N MET A 257 13.24 -1.94 -6.77
CA MET A 257 13.27 -1.09 -7.98
C MET A 257 14.70 -0.89 -8.49
N VAL A 258 15.68 -0.76 -7.59
CA VAL A 258 17.12 -0.72 -7.94
C VAL A 258 17.58 -2.07 -8.49
N ASP A 259 17.15 -3.21 -7.92
CA ASP A 259 17.39 -4.55 -8.48
C ASP A 259 16.82 -4.70 -9.90
N LEU A 260 15.59 -4.21 -10.12
CA LEU A 260 14.92 -4.26 -11.42
C LEU A 260 15.62 -3.36 -12.45
N LEU A 261 16.10 -2.18 -12.04
CA LEU A 261 16.93 -1.32 -12.88
C LEU A 261 18.31 -1.94 -13.16
N ALA A 262 18.89 -2.66 -12.20
CA ALA A 262 20.15 -3.39 -12.35
C ALA A 262 20.07 -4.54 -13.37
N MET A 263 18.86 -5.06 -13.68
CA MET A 263 18.67 -5.99 -14.81
C MET A 263 19.12 -5.38 -16.15
N HIS A 264 19.00 -4.06 -16.31
CA HIS A 264 19.35 -3.33 -17.54
C HIS A 264 20.66 -2.54 -17.39
N ASP A 265 20.77 -1.69 -16.36
CA ASP A 265 21.93 -0.81 -16.15
C ASP A 265 23.11 -1.55 -15.50
N GLY A 266 22.89 -2.76 -14.98
CA GLY A 266 23.90 -3.56 -14.28
C GLY A 266 24.25 -3.03 -12.90
N GLN A 267 25.35 -3.54 -12.35
CA GLN A 267 25.79 -3.29 -10.96
C GLN A 267 26.01 -1.81 -10.59
N VAL A 268 26.12 -0.90 -11.57
CA VAL A 268 26.27 0.53 -11.32
C VAL A 268 25.00 1.15 -10.70
N ALA A 269 23.83 0.53 -10.87
CA ALA A 269 22.58 0.98 -10.25
C ALA A 269 22.71 1.05 -8.70
N TYR A 270 23.27 0.00 -8.08
CA TYR A 270 23.47 -0.06 -6.63
C TYR A 270 24.39 1.05 -6.10
N THR A 271 25.49 1.34 -6.81
CA THR A 271 26.43 2.40 -6.40
C THR A 271 25.91 3.81 -6.69
N ASN A 272 25.06 3.96 -7.71
CA ASN A 272 24.42 5.24 -8.04
C ASN A 272 23.36 5.65 -7.01
N PHE A 273 22.57 4.70 -6.49
CA PHE A 273 21.48 4.94 -5.54
C PHE A 273 21.81 4.54 -4.09
N LEU A 274 23.08 4.27 -3.79
CA LEU A 274 23.55 3.94 -2.44
C LEU A 274 23.22 5.02 -1.37
N PRO A 275 23.34 6.35 -1.64
CA PRO A 275 22.95 7.37 -0.67
C PRO A 275 21.48 7.31 -0.26
N GLU A 276 20.59 7.01 -1.20
CA GLU A 276 19.14 6.98 -1.00
C GLU A 276 18.70 5.67 -0.36
N LEU A 277 19.29 4.53 -0.76
CA LEU A 277 19.13 3.24 -0.06
C LEU A 277 19.53 3.35 1.42
N GLN A 278 20.67 4.02 1.69
CA GLN A 278 21.16 4.21 3.06
C GLN A 278 20.20 5.11 3.86
N ARG A 279 19.73 6.22 3.27
CA ARG A 279 18.83 7.15 3.94
C ARG A 279 17.45 6.55 4.22
N GLU A 280 16.92 5.73 3.31
CA GLU A 280 15.68 4.97 3.58
C GLU A 280 15.87 4.01 4.76
N TYR A 281 16.98 3.27 4.82
CA TYR A 281 17.27 2.39 5.96
C TYR A 281 17.34 3.18 7.28
N ASP A 282 17.98 4.35 7.27
CA ASP A 282 18.07 5.23 8.44
C ASP A 282 16.69 5.78 8.88
N TYR A 283 15.72 5.96 7.97
CA TYR A 283 14.32 6.27 8.33
C TYR A 283 13.63 5.09 9.05
N TRP A 284 13.71 3.88 8.48
CA TRP A 284 13.07 2.71 9.08
C TRP A 284 13.69 2.30 10.41
N MET A 285 14.97 2.60 10.62
CA MET A 285 15.74 2.24 11.81
C MET A 285 15.95 3.40 12.79
N ASP A 286 15.24 4.53 12.61
CA ASP A 286 15.28 5.66 13.54
C ASP A 286 14.93 5.22 14.98
N GLY A 287 15.77 5.63 15.93
CA GLY A 287 15.68 5.25 17.34
C GLY A 287 16.07 3.80 17.69
N ALA A 288 16.55 2.97 16.75
CA ALA A 288 16.87 1.57 17.04
C ALA A 288 17.94 1.39 18.13
N ALA A 289 18.94 2.28 18.19
CA ALA A 289 20.01 2.25 19.18
C ALA A 289 19.55 2.68 20.60
N GLN A 290 18.45 3.44 20.68
CA GLN A 290 17.88 4.00 21.91
C GLN A 290 16.68 3.17 22.42
N THR A 291 16.08 2.34 21.57
CA THR A 291 14.94 1.49 21.91
C THR A 291 15.38 0.35 22.84
N ALA A 292 14.89 0.37 24.08
CA ALA A 292 15.16 -0.68 25.08
C ALA A 292 14.41 -1.99 24.78
N PRO A 293 14.90 -3.16 25.27
CA PRO A 293 14.19 -4.44 25.11
C PRO A 293 12.78 -4.40 25.72
N GLY A 294 11.80 -4.94 24.99
CA GLY A 294 10.38 -4.87 25.34
C GLY A 294 9.70 -3.54 25.02
N ALA A 295 10.37 -2.62 24.30
CA ALA A 295 9.84 -1.32 23.93
C ALA A 295 9.85 -1.10 22.40
N ALA A 296 9.21 -0.01 21.98
CA ALA A 296 9.17 0.45 20.60
C ALA A 296 9.36 1.96 20.54
N TYR A 297 9.98 2.43 19.46
CA TYR A 297 10.08 3.83 19.10
C TYR A 297 9.84 3.95 17.60
N ARG A 298 8.89 4.79 17.19
CA ARG A 298 8.54 4.98 15.78
C ARG A 298 8.31 3.65 15.06
N ARG A 299 9.03 3.39 13.96
CA ARG A 299 8.95 2.18 13.12
C ARG A 299 9.73 0.99 13.68
N VAL A 300 10.47 1.15 14.79
CA VAL A 300 11.30 0.11 15.40
C VAL A 300 10.65 -0.47 16.65
N VAL A 301 10.73 -1.78 16.80
CA VAL A 301 10.40 -2.55 18.01
C VAL A 301 11.63 -3.36 18.40
N ARG A 302 12.00 -3.34 19.68
CA ARG A 302 12.98 -4.28 20.24
C ARG A 302 12.26 -5.26 21.16
N LEU A 303 12.25 -6.53 20.78
CA LEU A 303 11.64 -7.59 21.58
C LEU A 303 12.38 -7.79 22.92
N PRO A 304 11.77 -8.46 23.92
CA PRO A 304 12.38 -8.66 25.23
C PRO A 304 13.71 -9.44 25.21
N ASP A 305 13.95 -10.26 24.18
CA ASP A 305 15.21 -10.98 23.96
C ASP A 305 16.30 -10.12 23.30
N GLY A 306 16.00 -8.86 22.96
CA GLY A 306 16.89 -7.91 22.30
C GLY A 306 16.76 -7.85 20.78
N THR A 307 16.01 -8.76 20.15
CA THR A 307 15.78 -8.80 18.69
C THR A 307 15.18 -7.49 18.20
N VAL A 308 15.74 -6.90 17.13
CA VAL A 308 15.18 -5.71 16.48
C VAL A 308 14.30 -6.14 15.31
N MET A 309 13.10 -5.59 15.25
CA MET A 309 12.13 -5.80 14.17
C MET A 309 11.40 -4.48 13.87
N ASN A 310 10.71 -4.42 12.74
CA ASN A 310 10.00 -3.24 12.30
C ASN A 310 8.48 -3.41 12.32
N ARG A 311 7.79 -2.28 12.50
CA ARG A 311 6.34 -2.11 12.42
C ARG A 311 6.02 -0.86 11.59
N HIS A 312 4.80 -0.78 11.09
CA HIS A 312 4.29 0.44 10.48
C HIS A 312 3.96 1.51 11.54
N TRP A 313 4.23 2.78 11.23
CA TRP A 313 4.02 3.95 12.09
C TRP A 313 4.07 5.26 11.28
N ASP A 314 2.92 5.92 11.11
CA ASP A 314 2.85 7.33 10.72
C ASP A 314 3.26 8.22 11.92
N ASP A 315 3.95 9.34 11.69
CA ASP A 315 4.39 10.28 12.74
C ASP A 315 3.26 11.16 13.32
N LEU A 316 2.13 11.30 12.64
CA LEU A 316 0.92 12.00 13.10
C LEU A 316 -0.08 11.07 13.79
N SER A 317 -0.94 11.67 14.63
CA SER A 317 -2.06 11.02 15.33
C SER A 317 -3.30 11.91 15.29
N THR A 318 -3.59 12.38 14.08
CA THR A 318 -4.76 13.17 13.67
C THR A 318 -5.47 12.41 12.55
N PRO A 319 -6.74 12.72 12.22
CA PRO A 319 -7.38 12.15 11.04
C PRO A 319 -6.52 12.31 9.78
N ARG A 320 -6.57 11.33 8.86
CA ARG A 320 -6.05 11.44 7.50
C ARG A 320 -6.68 12.62 6.78
N ASP A 321 -5.89 13.39 6.04
CA ASP A 321 -6.39 14.56 5.30
C ASP A 321 -7.29 14.10 4.13
N GLU A 322 -6.90 12.99 3.50
CA GLU A 322 -7.56 12.36 2.36
C GLU A 322 -8.85 11.58 2.69
N SER A 323 -9.09 11.31 3.98
CA SER A 323 -10.21 10.50 4.50
C SER A 323 -10.66 11.03 5.90
N TYR A 324 -10.75 12.35 6.01
CA TYR A 324 -10.89 13.08 7.27
C TYR A 324 -12.19 12.79 8.05
N PRO A 325 -13.40 12.86 7.45
CA PRO A 325 -14.62 12.50 8.18
C PRO A 325 -14.72 10.99 8.47
N GLU A 326 -14.16 10.12 7.63
CA GLU A 326 -14.15 8.67 7.81
C GLU A 326 -13.32 8.26 9.05
N ASP A 327 -12.15 8.85 9.22
CA ASP A 327 -11.30 8.65 10.40
C ASP A 327 -11.98 9.15 11.67
N ILE A 328 -12.58 10.35 11.64
CA ILE A 328 -13.33 10.90 12.80
C ILE A 328 -14.49 10.00 13.18
N ALA A 329 -15.27 9.51 12.21
CA ALA A 329 -16.37 8.57 12.47
C ALA A 329 -15.86 7.27 13.10
N THR A 330 -14.74 6.74 12.61
CA THR A 330 -14.10 5.52 13.11
C THR A 330 -13.59 5.67 14.54
N ALA A 331 -12.91 6.76 14.86
CA ALA A 331 -12.47 7.06 16.22
C ALA A 331 -13.63 7.33 17.19
N THR A 332 -14.73 7.91 16.70
CA THR A 332 -15.97 8.11 17.48
C THR A 332 -16.68 6.78 17.79
N ALA A 333 -16.47 5.74 16.97
CA ALA A 333 -17.09 4.42 17.13
C ALA A 333 -16.35 3.49 18.13
N THR A 334 -15.60 4.04 19.08
CA THR A 334 -14.89 3.28 20.12
C THR A 334 -14.59 4.14 21.36
N ASN A 335 -14.26 3.48 22.48
CA ASN A 335 -13.85 4.14 23.73
C ASN A 335 -12.32 4.31 23.85
N ARG A 336 -11.55 3.95 22.81
CA ARG A 336 -10.10 4.17 22.75
C ARG A 336 -9.77 5.66 22.61
N PRO A 337 -8.62 6.14 23.10
CA PRO A 337 -8.15 7.49 22.82
C PRO A 337 -8.07 7.72 21.30
N ALA A 338 -8.79 8.73 20.79
CA ALA A 338 -8.91 8.96 19.34
C ALA A 338 -7.55 9.07 18.63
N ALA A 339 -6.54 9.67 19.28
CA ALA A 339 -5.18 9.77 18.78
C ALA A 339 -4.49 8.40 18.53
N GLU A 340 -4.82 7.36 19.31
CA GLU A 340 -4.33 5.99 19.05
C GLU A 340 -5.01 5.41 17.82
N VAL A 341 -6.34 5.56 17.72
CA VAL A 341 -7.10 5.08 16.55
C VAL A 341 -6.62 5.75 15.26
N TYR A 342 -6.40 7.08 15.28
CA TYR A 342 -5.81 7.80 14.15
C TYR A 342 -4.39 7.33 13.81
N ARG A 343 -3.56 7.02 14.82
CA ARG A 343 -2.20 6.48 14.60
C ARG A 343 -2.26 5.12 13.91
N ASP A 344 -3.15 4.23 14.35
CA ASP A 344 -3.32 2.89 13.77
C ASP A 344 -4.00 2.92 12.38
N LEU A 345 -4.91 3.85 12.13
CA LEU A 345 -5.51 4.11 10.80
C LEU A 345 -4.47 4.62 9.80
N ARG A 346 -3.64 5.59 10.21
CA ARG A 346 -2.55 6.12 9.38
C ARG A 346 -1.41 5.10 9.17
N ALA A 347 -1.05 4.33 10.20
CA ALA A 347 -0.14 3.20 10.05
C ALA A 347 -0.73 2.09 9.16
N GLY A 348 -2.05 1.89 9.19
CA GLY A 348 -2.76 1.02 8.25
C GLY A 348 -2.58 1.45 6.80
N ALA A 349 -2.59 2.75 6.52
CA ALA A 349 -2.24 3.29 5.20
C ALA A 349 -0.74 3.14 4.86
N GLU A 350 0.18 3.22 5.85
CA GLU A 350 1.61 2.91 5.60
C GLU A 350 1.85 1.43 5.23
N THR A 351 0.94 0.52 5.56
CA THR A 351 1.04 -0.89 5.11
C THR A 351 0.71 -1.08 3.62
N GLY A 352 0.08 -0.09 2.98
CA GLY A 352 -0.59 -0.24 1.68
C GLY A 352 -1.87 -1.09 1.71
N TRP A 353 -2.25 -1.66 2.86
CA TRP A 353 -3.42 -2.54 3.04
C TRP A 353 -4.55 -1.85 3.84
N ASP A 354 -4.97 -0.66 3.41
CA ASP A 354 -6.03 0.17 4.02
C ASP A 354 -7.45 -0.23 3.53
N TYR A 355 -8.26 -1.01 4.23
CA TYR A 355 -8.01 -1.74 5.46
C TYR A 355 -8.19 -3.25 5.26
N SER A 356 -7.75 -4.02 6.26
CA SER A 356 -7.79 -5.48 6.29
C SER A 356 -8.09 -5.97 7.70
N SER A 357 -8.84 -7.07 7.82
CA SER A 357 -9.04 -7.84 9.06
C SER A 357 -7.74 -8.17 9.78
N ARG A 358 -6.65 -8.29 9.01
CA ARG A 358 -5.27 -8.47 9.46
C ARG A 358 -4.82 -7.47 10.53
N TRP A 359 -5.35 -6.25 10.49
CA TRP A 359 -5.03 -5.15 11.41
C TRP A 359 -6.03 -4.98 12.56
N LEU A 360 -7.14 -5.72 12.55
CA LEU A 360 -8.30 -5.51 13.43
C LEU A 360 -8.26 -6.51 14.60
N ALA A 361 -8.35 -6.02 15.85
CA ALA A 361 -8.23 -6.86 17.04
C ALA A 361 -9.35 -7.90 17.18
N ASP A 362 -10.49 -7.67 16.52
CA ASP A 362 -11.62 -8.60 16.41
C ASP A 362 -11.74 -9.25 15.01
N GLY A 363 -10.86 -8.92 14.07
CA GLY A 363 -10.90 -9.37 12.68
C GLY A 363 -12.03 -8.77 11.83
N HIS A 364 -12.81 -7.81 12.34
CA HIS A 364 -14.05 -7.36 11.69
C HIS A 364 -14.30 -5.85 11.74
N THR A 365 -14.15 -5.20 12.89
CA THR A 365 -14.58 -3.81 13.12
C THR A 365 -13.43 -2.83 12.96
N LEU A 366 -13.55 -1.83 12.08
CA LEU A 366 -12.44 -0.91 11.80
C LEU A 366 -11.96 -0.12 13.04
N SER A 367 -12.84 0.22 13.98
CA SER A 367 -12.46 0.89 15.23
C SER A 367 -11.69 0.00 16.23
N SER A 368 -11.50 -1.29 15.90
CA SER A 368 -10.62 -2.23 16.62
C SER A 368 -9.18 -2.29 16.05
N ILE A 369 -8.87 -1.48 15.03
CA ILE A 369 -7.57 -1.46 14.34
C ILE A 369 -6.40 -1.16 15.29
N HIS A 370 -5.35 -2.00 15.29
CA HIS A 370 -4.18 -1.88 16.18
C HIS A 370 -2.85 -2.10 15.44
N THR A 371 -2.75 -1.57 14.22
CA THR A 371 -1.62 -1.77 13.29
C THR A 371 -0.24 -1.55 13.94
N THR A 372 -0.10 -0.59 14.84
CA THR A 372 1.18 -0.27 15.48
C THR A 372 1.61 -1.27 16.57
N ASP A 373 0.76 -2.24 16.93
CA ASP A 373 1.10 -3.36 17.80
C ASP A 373 1.57 -4.60 17.02
N LEU A 374 1.63 -4.55 15.68
CA LEU A 374 1.95 -5.68 14.81
C LEU A 374 3.33 -5.55 14.15
N LEU A 375 4.13 -6.62 14.24
CA LEU A 375 5.33 -6.83 13.41
C LEU A 375 4.91 -7.57 12.15
N THR A 376 4.92 -6.90 11.00
CA THR A 376 4.32 -7.46 9.79
C THR A 376 5.31 -8.25 8.94
N VAL A 377 4.83 -9.28 8.24
CA VAL A 377 5.67 -10.17 7.43
C VAL A 377 6.34 -9.42 6.27
N GLU A 378 5.59 -8.64 5.48
CA GLU A 378 6.18 -7.89 4.34
C GLU A 378 7.24 -6.89 4.78
N LEU A 379 6.98 -6.10 5.82
CA LEU A 379 7.89 -5.03 6.21
C LEU A 379 9.23 -5.60 6.68
N ASN A 380 9.19 -6.62 7.55
CA ASN A 380 10.43 -7.21 8.07
C ASN A 380 11.25 -7.89 6.96
N CYS A 381 10.60 -8.55 5.99
CA CYS A 381 11.28 -9.07 4.80
C CYS A 381 11.85 -7.96 3.90
N LEU A 382 11.15 -6.84 3.71
CA LEU A 382 11.62 -5.73 2.87
C LEU A 382 12.82 -5.02 3.50
N ILE A 383 12.85 -4.83 4.83
CA ILE A 383 14.04 -4.29 5.52
C ILE A 383 15.21 -5.28 5.43
N ALA A 384 14.98 -6.59 5.57
CA ALA A 384 16.02 -7.61 5.38
C ALA A 384 16.60 -7.58 3.95
N HIS A 385 15.77 -7.31 2.94
CA HIS A 385 16.21 -7.15 1.56
C HIS A 385 17.02 -5.87 1.37
N LEU A 386 16.56 -4.75 1.93
CA LEU A 386 17.31 -3.48 1.93
C LEU A 386 18.69 -3.61 2.60
N GLU A 387 18.80 -4.38 3.69
CA GLU A 387 20.09 -4.72 4.32
C GLU A 387 20.98 -5.55 3.38
N GLN A 388 20.43 -6.53 2.66
CA GLN A 388 21.19 -7.28 1.64
C GLN A 388 21.66 -6.37 0.49
N THR A 389 20.79 -5.49 -0.04
CA THR A 389 21.13 -4.55 -1.11
C THR A 389 22.17 -3.53 -0.64
N LEU A 390 22.11 -3.06 0.61
CA LEU A 390 23.12 -2.19 1.20
C LEU A 390 24.46 -2.89 1.40
N SER A 391 24.46 -4.16 1.84
CA SER A 391 25.69 -4.95 1.92
C SER A 391 26.38 -5.03 0.56
N HIS A 392 25.63 -5.41 -0.48
CA HIS A 392 26.11 -5.50 -1.85
C HIS A 392 26.60 -4.16 -2.41
N ALA A 393 25.82 -3.10 -2.24
CA ALA A 393 26.17 -1.75 -2.70
C ALA A 393 27.45 -1.20 -2.02
N TYR A 394 27.64 -1.47 -0.72
CA TYR A 394 28.87 -1.09 -0.02
C TYR A 394 30.08 -1.96 -0.43
N ALA A 395 29.88 -3.25 -0.74
CA ALA A 395 30.94 -4.09 -1.30
C ALA A 395 31.41 -3.58 -2.69
N LEU A 396 30.47 -3.24 -3.58
CA LEU A 396 30.77 -2.63 -4.88
C LEU A 396 31.49 -1.28 -4.75
N ASN A 397 31.18 -0.51 -3.71
CA ASN A 397 31.84 0.76 -3.38
C ASN A 397 33.14 0.58 -2.55
N GLY A 398 33.62 -0.65 -2.35
CA GLY A 398 34.88 -0.96 -1.66
C GLY A 398 34.87 -0.78 -0.14
N ASN A 399 33.71 -0.56 0.49
CA ASN A 399 33.59 -0.40 1.94
C ASN A 399 33.17 -1.73 2.60
N THR A 400 34.15 -2.62 2.80
CA THR A 400 33.92 -3.94 3.42
C THR A 400 33.30 -3.82 4.81
N SER A 401 33.73 -2.86 5.64
CA SER A 401 33.23 -2.74 7.02
C SER A 401 31.74 -2.41 7.10
N LEU A 402 31.16 -1.67 6.14
CA LEU A 402 29.71 -1.47 6.07
C LEU A 402 29.02 -2.65 5.38
N SER A 403 29.65 -3.29 4.39
CA SER A 403 29.14 -4.54 3.81
C SER A 403 28.95 -5.63 4.87
N ASP A 404 30.00 -5.94 5.63
CA ASP A 404 30.03 -6.99 6.65
C ASP A 404 28.99 -6.72 7.75
N ARG A 405 28.81 -5.46 8.15
CA ARG A 405 27.74 -5.04 9.07
C ARG A 405 26.37 -5.36 8.49
N TYR A 406 26.07 -4.91 7.27
CA TYR A 406 24.75 -5.10 6.69
C TYR A 406 24.42 -6.57 6.37
N ALA A 407 25.42 -7.37 6.01
CA ALA A 407 25.27 -8.82 5.90
C ALA A 407 24.91 -9.47 7.25
N HIS A 408 25.46 -8.97 8.36
CA HIS A 408 25.13 -9.44 9.71
C HIS A 408 23.70 -9.07 10.12
N GLU A 409 23.29 -7.79 9.97
CA GLU A 409 21.93 -7.34 10.30
C GLU A 409 20.88 -8.12 9.47
N ALA A 410 21.09 -8.24 8.15
CA ALA A 410 20.23 -9.03 7.26
C ALA A 410 20.07 -10.48 7.73
N THR A 411 21.17 -11.12 8.11
CA THR A 411 21.14 -12.51 8.61
C THR A 411 20.34 -12.61 9.90
N ALA A 412 20.62 -11.73 10.88
CA ALA A 412 19.91 -11.69 12.15
C ALA A 412 18.41 -11.44 11.98
N ARG A 413 18.03 -10.58 11.02
CA ARG A 413 16.62 -10.28 10.70
C ARG A 413 15.92 -11.43 9.97
N ILE A 414 16.59 -12.11 9.04
CA ILE A 414 16.05 -13.30 8.37
C ILE A 414 15.79 -14.43 9.39
N ASP A 415 16.71 -14.66 10.32
CA ASP A 415 16.52 -15.65 11.38
C ASP A 415 15.50 -15.21 12.44
N ALA A 416 15.29 -13.90 12.64
CA ALA A 416 14.15 -13.37 13.39
C ALA A 416 12.81 -13.64 12.69
N ILE A 417 12.69 -13.38 11.39
CA ILE A 417 11.48 -13.66 10.58
C ILE A 417 11.12 -15.15 10.65
N ARG A 418 12.10 -16.04 10.45
CA ARG A 418 11.94 -17.51 10.52
C ARG A 418 11.48 -18.04 11.88
N ARG A 419 11.70 -17.28 12.96
CA ARG A 419 11.47 -17.68 14.36
C ARG A 419 10.25 -17.01 14.99
N VAL A 420 10.05 -15.72 14.72
CA VAL A 420 9.04 -14.88 15.38
C VAL A 420 7.74 -14.83 14.58
N LEU A 421 7.82 -14.94 13.24
CA LEU A 421 6.68 -14.79 12.33
C LEU A 421 6.16 -16.13 11.76
N TRP A 422 6.64 -17.28 12.25
CA TRP A 422 6.35 -18.61 11.71
C TRP A 422 5.46 -19.45 12.66
N ASP A 423 4.41 -20.11 12.14
CA ASP A 423 3.61 -21.09 12.89
C ASP A 423 3.76 -22.49 12.28
N ASP A 424 4.60 -23.34 12.89
CA ASP A 424 4.80 -24.74 12.50
C ASP A 424 3.50 -25.56 12.41
N ARG A 425 2.46 -25.21 13.17
CA ARG A 425 1.20 -25.96 13.20
C ARG A 425 0.24 -25.54 12.09
N GLN A 426 0.39 -24.32 11.58
CA GLN A 426 -0.39 -23.80 10.46
C GLN A 426 0.36 -23.83 9.12
N GLY A 427 1.68 -24.06 9.13
CA GLY A 427 2.50 -24.17 7.93
C GLY A 427 2.55 -22.86 7.12
N ALA A 428 2.60 -21.72 7.81
CA ALA A 428 2.62 -20.40 7.18
C ALA A 428 3.25 -19.33 8.08
N PHE A 429 3.54 -18.18 7.48
CA PHE A 429 3.97 -16.98 8.19
C PHE A 429 2.78 -16.09 8.55
N PHE A 430 2.82 -15.51 9.74
CA PHE A 430 1.79 -14.65 10.32
C PHE A 430 2.45 -13.44 10.99
N ASP A 431 1.72 -12.34 11.11
CA ASP A 431 2.20 -11.16 11.83
C ASP A 431 2.28 -11.43 13.34
N TYR A 432 3.23 -10.81 14.03
CA TYR A 432 3.41 -10.98 15.47
C TYR A 432 2.94 -9.74 16.24
N ASP A 433 1.96 -9.93 17.12
CA ASP A 433 1.53 -8.91 18.05
C ASP A 433 2.55 -8.82 19.20
N TRP A 434 3.34 -7.75 19.21
CA TRP A 434 4.43 -7.59 20.16
C TRP A 434 3.98 -7.13 21.55
N LYS A 435 2.70 -6.75 21.72
CA LYS A 435 2.08 -6.48 23.03
C LYS A 435 1.56 -7.75 23.69
N LYS A 436 0.87 -8.58 22.91
CA LYS A 436 0.30 -9.86 23.34
C LYS A 436 1.36 -10.96 23.39
N GLY A 437 2.48 -10.78 22.69
CA GLY A 437 3.58 -11.74 22.60
C GLY A 437 3.25 -12.97 21.73
N ALA A 438 2.35 -12.82 20.75
CA ALA A 438 1.71 -13.93 20.04
C ALA A 438 1.45 -13.61 18.56
N LEU A 439 1.34 -14.66 17.73
CA LEU A 439 0.97 -14.54 16.32
C LEU A 439 -0.50 -14.15 16.12
N SER A 440 -0.74 -13.38 15.05
CA SER A 440 -2.07 -13.02 14.55
C SER A 440 -2.85 -14.24 14.05
N PRO A 441 -4.18 -14.33 14.29
CA PRO A 441 -5.00 -15.44 13.82
C PRO A 441 -5.45 -15.31 12.34
N VAL A 442 -5.07 -14.23 11.65
CA VAL A 442 -5.45 -13.97 10.25
C VAL A 442 -4.37 -14.48 9.30
N LEU A 443 -4.70 -15.45 8.44
CA LEU A 443 -3.80 -15.82 7.36
C LEU A 443 -3.95 -14.81 6.22
N SER A 444 -2.86 -14.13 5.85
CA SER A 444 -2.83 -13.16 4.76
C SER A 444 -1.91 -13.60 3.61
N GLY A 445 -2.09 -13.00 2.44
CA GLY A 445 -1.22 -13.20 1.28
C GLY A 445 0.25 -12.83 1.55
N ALA A 446 0.55 -12.04 2.58
CA ALA A 446 1.92 -11.70 2.97
C ALA A 446 2.75 -12.91 3.41
N THR A 447 2.13 -14.07 3.71
CA THR A 447 2.86 -15.33 3.96
C THR A 447 3.80 -15.75 2.83
N VAL A 448 3.67 -15.18 1.62
CA VAL A 448 4.56 -15.45 0.48
C VAL A 448 5.80 -14.55 0.43
N MET A 449 5.88 -13.49 1.26
CA MET A 449 7.02 -12.56 1.23
C MET A 449 8.36 -13.24 1.53
N PRO A 450 8.47 -14.18 2.49
CA PRO A 450 9.69 -14.95 2.69
C PRO A 450 10.04 -15.85 1.50
N LEU A 451 9.09 -16.23 0.64
CA LEU A 451 9.38 -16.99 -0.58
C LEU A 451 9.81 -16.04 -1.71
N PHE A 452 9.09 -14.93 -1.90
CA PHE A 452 9.37 -13.89 -2.88
C PHE A 452 10.80 -13.36 -2.80
N LEU A 453 11.33 -13.22 -1.58
CA LEU A 453 12.68 -12.71 -1.27
C LEU A 453 13.70 -13.81 -0.89
N GLN A 454 13.38 -15.09 -1.09
CA GLN A 454 14.28 -16.24 -0.80
C GLN A 454 14.75 -16.35 0.67
N MET A 455 13.93 -15.90 1.62
CA MET A 455 14.21 -15.89 3.05
C MET A 455 13.66 -17.12 3.79
N ALA A 456 12.65 -17.81 3.26
CA ALA A 456 12.13 -19.07 3.82
C ALA A 456 13.15 -20.23 3.70
N THR A 457 13.06 -21.25 4.56
CA THR A 457 13.68 -22.55 4.27
C THR A 457 12.90 -23.31 3.18
N PRO A 458 13.48 -24.32 2.50
CA PRO A 458 12.76 -25.14 1.54
C PRO A 458 11.50 -25.82 2.14
N ASP A 459 11.60 -26.30 3.38
CA ASP A 459 10.47 -26.93 4.08
C ASP A 459 9.36 -25.91 4.40
N GLN A 460 9.73 -24.70 4.84
CA GLN A 460 8.79 -23.59 5.03
C GLN A 460 8.10 -23.20 3.72
N ALA A 461 8.82 -23.18 2.59
CA ALA A 461 8.25 -22.88 1.29
C ALA A 461 7.25 -23.95 0.82
N GLN A 462 7.54 -25.24 1.04
CA GLN A 462 6.60 -26.33 0.73
C GLN A 462 5.36 -26.29 1.64
N ALA A 463 5.53 -26.00 2.94
CA ALA A 463 4.42 -25.81 3.87
C ALA A 463 3.53 -24.62 3.48
N VAL A 464 4.13 -23.46 3.16
CA VAL A 464 3.39 -22.30 2.61
C VAL A 464 2.64 -22.68 1.33
N ALA A 465 3.27 -23.42 0.40
CA ALA A 465 2.60 -23.85 -0.83
C ALA A 465 1.43 -24.82 -0.59
N ALA A 466 1.46 -25.64 0.46
CA ALA A 466 0.32 -26.44 0.87
C ALA A 466 -0.79 -25.55 1.47
N THR A 467 -0.42 -24.59 2.33
CA THR A 467 -1.34 -23.64 2.97
C THR A 467 -2.02 -22.70 1.96
N LEU A 468 -1.30 -22.24 0.94
CA LEU A 468 -1.85 -21.47 -0.19
C LEU A 468 -2.93 -22.27 -0.94
N ARG A 469 -2.63 -23.52 -1.35
CA ARG A 469 -3.59 -24.41 -2.02
C ARG A 469 -4.84 -24.65 -1.16
N ALA A 470 -4.68 -24.84 0.15
CA ALA A 470 -5.77 -25.18 1.06
C ALA A 470 -6.65 -23.97 1.45
N ARG A 471 -6.05 -22.81 1.79
CA ARG A 471 -6.76 -21.69 2.42
C ARG A 471 -6.97 -20.48 1.51
N LEU A 472 -5.97 -20.05 0.73
CA LEU A 472 -6.06 -18.79 -0.04
C LEU A 472 -6.42 -18.98 -1.52
N LEU A 473 -6.07 -20.09 -2.16
CA LEU A 473 -6.36 -20.32 -3.58
C LEU A 473 -7.87 -20.49 -3.85
N LYS A 474 -8.38 -19.74 -4.83
CA LYS A 474 -9.77 -19.73 -5.33
C LYS A 474 -9.78 -19.80 -6.86
N ILE A 475 -10.97 -19.75 -7.48
CA ILE A 475 -11.15 -19.93 -8.93
C ILE A 475 -10.49 -18.81 -9.77
N GLY A 476 -10.34 -17.60 -9.22
CA GLY A 476 -9.72 -16.46 -9.90
C GLY A 476 -8.32 -16.06 -9.44
N GLY A 477 -7.65 -16.84 -8.58
CA GLY A 477 -6.37 -16.48 -7.95
C GLY A 477 -6.38 -16.69 -6.43
N LEU A 478 -5.42 -16.10 -5.72
CA LEU A 478 -5.36 -16.07 -4.25
C LEU A 478 -6.22 -14.94 -3.67
N THR A 479 -6.97 -15.22 -2.59
CA THR A 479 -7.57 -14.17 -1.76
C THR A 479 -6.52 -13.45 -0.91
N THR A 480 -6.80 -12.19 -0.61
CA THR A 480 -5.94 -11.32 0.21
C THR A 480 -5.74 -11.86 1.63
N THR A 481 -6.78 -12.45 2.21
CA THR A 481 -6.79 -13.13 3.51
C THR A 481 -7.70 -14.35 3.48
N ASP A 482 -7.77 -15.09 4.59
CA ASP A 482 -8.78 -16.12 4.83
C ASP A 482 -10.09 -15.59 5.46
N ARG A 483 -10.27 -14.26 5.55
CA ARG A 483 -11.40 -13.61 6.23
C ARG A 483 -12.25 -12.77 5.28
N VAL A 484 -13.55 -12.70 5.57
CA VAL A 484 -14.51 -11.80 4.90
C VAL A 484 -14.97 -10.76 5.93
N SER A 485 -14.50 -9.53 5.79
CA SER A 485 -14.78 -8.41 6.70
C SER A 485 -15.68 -7.32 6.08
N GLY A 486 -15.66 -7.19 4.74
CA GLY A 486 -16.19 -6.04 4.01
C GLY A 486 -15.13 -4.95 3.71
N GLN A 487 -13.95 -5.04 4.33
CA GLN A 487 -12.78 -4.21 3.97
C GLN A 487 -12.18 -4.67 2.63
N GLN A 488 -11.38 -3.81 2.00
CA GLN A 488 -10.89 -4.09 0.65
C GLN A 488 -9.73 -5.10 0.60
N TRP A 489 -8.83 -5.11 1.59
CA TRP A 489 -7.70 -6.03 1.65
C TRP A 489 -8.06 -7.33 2.39
N ASP A 490 -9.16 -7.95 1.98
CA ASP A 490 -9.71 -9.20 2.52
C ASP A 490 -10.36 -10.06 1.44
N SER A 491 -10.76 -11.29 1.77
CA SER A 491 -11.63 -12.11 0.92
C SER A 491 -13.00 -11.41 0.72
N PRO A 492 -13.58 -11.40 -0.50
CA PRO A 492 -13.26 -12.20 -1.68
C PRO A 492 -12.22 -11.59 -2.63
N ASN A 493 -11.65 -10.42 -2.29
CA ASN A 493 -10.74 -9.72 -3.20
C ASN A 493 -9.37 -10.43 -3.27
N GLY A 494 -8.76 -10.37 -4.45
CA GLY A 494 -7.35 -10.61 -4.70
C GLY A 494 -6.77 -9.44 -5.48
N TRP A 495 -5.50 -9.13 -5.20
CA TRP A 495 -4.80 -7.95 -5.74
C TRP A 495 -3.54 -8.39 -6.49
N ALA A 496 -3.22 -7.67 -7.57
CA ALA A 496 -2.08 -7.94 -8.46
C ALA A 496 -0.73 -8.14 -7.75
N PRO A 497 -0.30 -7.26 -6.80
CA PRO A 497 0.92 -7.44 -6.03
C PRO A 497 1.02 -8.81 -5.35
N THR A 498 -0.05 -9.24 -4.66
CA THR A 498 -0.07 -10.51 -3.92
C THR A 498 0.08 -11.71 -4.86
N GLN A 499 -0.55 -11.68 -6.05
CA GLN A 499 -0.40 -12.77 -7.02
C GLN A 499 1.03 -12.82 -7.57
N TRP A 500 1.60 -11.67 -7.95
CA TRP A 500 2.97 -11.60 -8.46
C TRP A 500 3.99 -12.15 -7.46
N MET A 501 3.90 -11.69 -6.21
CA MET A 501 4.83 -12.11 -5.15
C MET A 501 4.69 -13.61 -4.85
N ALA A 502 3.47 -14.14 -4.86
CA ALA A 502 3.22 -15.58 -4.69
C ALA A 502 3.79 -16.40 -5.85
N ILE A 503 3.47 -16.04 -7.11
CA ILE A 503 3.91 -16.78 -8.30
C ILE A 503 5.44 -16.78 -8.37
N LYS A 504 6.09 -15.60 -8.25
CA LYS A 504 7.55 -15.51 -8.25
C LYS A 504 8.16 -16.27 -7.07
N GLY A 505 7.64 -16.09 -5.86
CA GLY A 505 8.14 -16.79 -4.67
C GLY A 505 8.07 -18.32 -4.81
N LEU A 506 7.00 -18.85 -5.40
CA LEU A 506 6.88 -20.28 -5.68
C LEU A 506 7.87 -20.75 -6.76
N ASN A 507 8.05 -19.99 -7.85
CA ASN A 507 9.07 -20.29 -8.88
C ASN A 507 10.48 -20.35 -8.27
N GLN A 508 10.83 -19.45 -7.35
CA GLN A 508 12.16 -19.37 -6.73
C GLN A 508 12.50 -20.61 -5.87
N TYR A 509 11.50 -21.39 -5.45
CA TYR A 509 11.66 -22.65 -4.71
C TYR A 509 11.31 -23.89 -5.57
N GLY A 510 11.17 -23.72 -6.89
CA GLY A 510 10.85 -24.81 -7.83
C GLY A 510 9.41 -25.36 -7.71
N ILE A 511 8.50 -24.61 -7.08
CA ILE A 511 7.09 -24.99 -6.90
C ILE A 511 6.26 -24.45 -8.09
N ASP A 512 6.75 -24.76 -9.29
CA ASP A 512 6.28 -24.18 -10.55
C ASP A 512 4.83 -24.58 -10.90
N ASP A 513 4.34 -25.72 -10.41
CA ASP A 513 2.98 -26.21 -10.65
C ASP A 513 1.93 -25.27 -10.03
N LEU A 514 2.14 -24.87 -8.78
CA LEU A 514 1.27 -23.92 -8.08
C LEU A 514 1.44 -22.50 -8.60
N ALA A 515 2.68 -22.13 -8.97
CA ALA A 515 2.96 -20.84 -9.59
C ALA A 515 2.17 -20.67 -10.90
N GLN A 516 2.19 -21.70 -11.76
CA GLN A 516 1.41 -21.74 -13.00
C GLN A 516 -0.10 -21.76 -12.72
N GLU A 517 -0.57 -22.56 -11.75
CA GLU A 517 -2.00 -22.60 -11.41
C GLU A 517 -2.55 -21.24 -10.93
N ILE A 518 -1.81 -20.54 -10.06
CA ILE A 518 -2.18 -19.18 -9.62
C ILE A 518 -2.15 -18.21 -10.81
N ALA A 519 -1.10 -18.25 -11.65
CA ALA A 519 -0.96 -17.39 -12.81
C ALA A 519 -2.14 -17.56 -13.79
N THR A 520 -2.46 -18.80 -14.18
CA THR A 520 -3.53 -19.11 -15.15
C THR A 520 -4.91 -18.72 -14.62
N ARG A 521 -5.20 -18.96 -13.33
CA ARG A 521 -6.46 -18.54 -12.70
C ARG A 521 -6.59 -17.01 -12.61
N TRP A 522 -5.50 -16.31 -12.26
CA TRP A 522 -5.48 -14.84 -12.19
C TRP A 522 -5.60 -14.20 -13.56
N MET A 523 -4.82 -14.64 -14.56
CA MET A 523 -4.92 -14.15 -15.93
C MET A 523 -6.33 -14.35 -16.49
N GLY A 524 -6.95 -15.52 -16.27
CA GLY A 524 -8.35 -15.77 -16.64
C GLY A 524 -9.35 -14.82 -15.97
N ARG A 525 -9.16 -14.50 -14.68
CA ARG A 525 -9.98 -13.53 -13.94
C ARG A 525 -9.86 -12.11 -14.51
N VAL A 526 -8.63 -11.64 -14.70
CA VAL A 526 -8.33 -10.27 -15.10
C VAL A 526 -8.67 -10.02 -16.57
N ILE A 527 -8.24 -10.90 -17.47
CA ILE A 527 -8.51 -10.80 -18.91
C ILE A 527 -10.01 -10.97 -19.19
N GLY A 528 -10.68 -11.95 -18.59
CA GLY A 528 -12.13 -12.15 -18.73
C GLY A 528 -12.97 -11.02 -18.10
N THR A 529 -12.36 -10.15 -17.28
CA THR A 529 -12.98 -8.89 -16.83
C THR A 529 -12.81 -7.81 -17.90
N TYR A 530 -11.57 -7.62 -18.39
CA TYR A 530 -11.25 -6.69 -19.48
C TYR A 530 -12.11 -6.93 -20.73
N GLU A 531 -12.37 -8.18 -21.12
CA GLU A 531 -13.24 -8.47 -22.26
C GLU A 531 -14.68 -7.94 -22.10
N LYS A 532 -15.18 -7.88 -20.86
CA LYS A 532 -16.55 -7.42 -20.54
C LYS A 532 -16.64 -5.93 -20.23
N SER A 533 -15.57 -5.33 -19.70
CA SER A 533 -15.52 -3.93 -19.24
C SER A 533 -14.84 -2.98 -20.23
N GLY A 534 -13.90 -3.50 -21.03
CA GLY A 534 -12.96 -2.71 -21.82
C GLY A 534 -11.82 -2.05 -21.04
N VAL A 535 -11.66 -2.35 -19.74
CA VAL A 535 -10.67 -1.74 -18.85
C VAL A 535 -10.06 -2.73 -17.83
N LEU A 536 -8.84 -2.43 -17.37
CA LEU A 536 -8.23 -3.07 -16.21
C LEU A 536 -8.49 -2.24 -14.93
N LEU A 537 -8.52 -2.95 -13.81
CA LEU A 537 -8.99 -2.47 -12.52
C LEU A 537 -7.93 -2.70 -11.44
N GLU A 538 -8.12 -2.00 -10.34
CA GLU A 538 -7.35 -2.09 -9.11
C GLU A 538 -7.33 -3.49 -8.47
N LYS A 539 -8.50 -4.11 -8.28
CA LYS A 539 -8.69 -5.35 -7.52
C LYS A 539 -9.84 -6.21 -8.06
N TYR A 540 -9.83 -7.51 -7.77
CA TYR A 540 -10.76 -8.48 -8.38
C TYR A 540 -11.32 -9.48 -7.36
N ASP A 541 -12.61 -9.77 -7.43
CA ASP A 541 -13.25 -10.89 -6.73
C ASP A 541 -12.73 -12.20 -7.33
N VAL A 542 -11.92 -12.95 -6.57
CA VAL A 542 -11.33 -14.23 -7.01
C VAL A 542 -12.14 -15.45 -6.58
N VAL A 543 -13.19 -15.26 -5.76
CA VAL A 543 -14.03 -16.33 -5.21
C VAL A 543 -15.19 -16.66 -6.15
N ASN A 544 -15.83 -15.64 -6.73
CA ASN A 544 -17.06 -15.78 -7.49
C ASN A 544 -16.82 -16.51 -8.83
N PRO A 545 -17.55 -17.58 -9.16
CA PRO A 545 -17.41 -18.28 -10.43
C PRO A 545 -17.81 -17.43 -11.64
N VAL A 546 -18.64 -16.40 -11.46
CA VAL A 546 -19.00 -15.44 -12.52
C VAL A 546 -18.04 -14.25 -12.48
N ILE A 547 -17.32 -14.03 -13.58
CA ILE A 547 -16.47 -12.84 -13.74
C ILE A 547 -17.35 -11.59 -13.91
N SER A 548 -17.21 -10.60 -13.01
CA SER A 548 -17.92 -9.32 -13.08
C SER A 548 -17.19 -8.30 -13.98
N PRO A 549 -17.89 -7.49 -14.81
CA PRO A 549 -17.28 -6.35 -15.49
C PRO A 549 -16.79 -5.25 -14.53
N THR A 550 -17.26 -5.23 -13.28
CA THR A 550 -16.86 -4.25 -12.24
C THR A 550 -15.72 -4.74 -11.34
N GLY A 551 -15.08 -5.86 -11.66
CA GLY A 551 -14.09 -6.52 -10.80
C GLY A 551 -14.71 -7.27 -9.61
N GLY A 552 -15.79 -6.76 -9.03
CA GLY A 552 -16.52 -7.41 -7.92
C GLY A 552 -17.43 -6.43 -7.18
N LYS A 553 -17.63 -6.66 -5.88
CA LYS A 553 -18.24 -5.69 -4.95
C LYS A 553 -17.26 -4.61 -4.47
N GLY A 554 -15.95 -4.85 -4.55
CA GLY A 554 -14.95 -4.00 -3.92
C GLY A 554 -14.94 -4.19 -2.40
N GLY A 555 -15.12 -3.11 -1.65
CA GLY A 555 -14.95 -3.01 -0.20
C GLY A 555 -14.12 -1.77 0.14
N GLY A 556 -13.90 -1.51 1.44
CA GLY A 556 -13.15 -0.35 1.91
C GLY A 556 -13.89 0.99 1.73
N GLU A 557 -13.16 2.09 1.82
CA GLU A 557 -13.72 3.45 1.93
C GLU A 557 -13.97 4.18 0.59
N TYR A 558 -13.53 3.62 -0.55
CA TYR A 558 -13.70 4.27 -1.87
C TYR A 558 -14.11 3.29 -3.00
N PRO A 559 -14.76 3.77 -4.08
CA PRO A 559 -15.17 2.94 -5.21
C PRO A 559 -14.00 2.30 -5.98
N MET A 560 -14.28 1.23 -6.73
CA MET A 560 -13.30 0.55 -7.60
C MET A 560 -12.60 1.51 -8.57
N GLN A 561 -11.26 1.51 -8.59
CA GLN A 561 -10.47 2.37 -9.49
C GLN A 561 -10.13 1.70 -10.83
N VAL A 562 -9.95 2.54 -11.86
CA VAL A 562 -9.71 2.15 -13.26
C VAL A 562 -8.31 2.58 -13.69
N GLY A 563 -7.56 1.68 -14.34
CA GLY A 563 -6.24 1.96 -14.89
C GLY A 563 -5.54 0.66 -15.32
N PHE A 564 -4.89 -0.09 -14.44
CA PHE A 564 -4.38 0.31 -13.12
C PHE A 564 -2.92 -0.16 -13.03
N GLY A 565 -2.01 0.71 -12.57
CA GLY A 565 -0.55 0.54 -12.68
C GLY A 565 -0.04 -0.88 -12.40
N TRP A 566 -0.27 -1.41 -11.19
CA TRP A 566 0.16 -2.76 -10.81
C TRP A 566 -0.50 -3.89 -11.60
N THR A 567 -1.74 -3.70 -12.08
CA THR A 567 -2.51 -4.76 -12.78
C THR A 567 -1.98 -4.87 -14.19
N ASN A 568 -1.75 -3.72 -14.82
CA ASN A 568 -1.19 -3.62 -16.15
C ASN A 568 0.23 -4.22 -16.18
N GLY A 569 1.06 -3.88 -15.18
CA GLY A 569 2.45 -4.32 -15.14
C GLY A 569 2.62 -5.79 -14.79
N THR A 570 1.96 -6.27 -13.74
CA THR A 570 2.02 -7.69 -13.37
C THR A 570 1.35 -8.59 -14.39
N LEU A 571 0.22 -8.19 -15.00
CA LEU A 571 -0.41 -8.97 -16.07
C LEU A 571 0.51 -9.08 -17.29
N LEU A 572 1.19 -8.00 -17.70
CA LEU A 572 2.11 -8.04 -18.84
C LEU A 572 3.27 -9.02 -18.60
N GLY A 573 3.90 -8.97 -17.42
CA GLY A 573 4.96 -9.91 -17.04
C GLY A 573 4.48 -11.36 -16.96
N LEU A 574 3.29 -11.61 -16.38
CA LEU A 574 2.70 -12.96 -16.36
C LEU A 574 2.35 -13.46 -17.77
N MET A 575 1.83 -12.60 -18.65
CA MET A 575 1.55 -12.94 -20.04
C MET A 575 2.81 -13.24 -20.86
N ASN A 576 3.94 -12.60 -20.56
CA ASN A 576 5.23 -12.90 -21.17
C ASN A 576 5.82 -14.21 -20.63
N ARG A 577 5.70 -14.47 -19.31
CA ARG A 577 6.21 -15.67 -18.64
C ARG A 577 5.44 -16.95 -19.00
N TYR A 578 4.11 -16.86 -19.04
CA TYR A 578 3.19 -17.98 -19.27
C TYR A 578 2.45 -17.82 -20.61
N PRO A 579 3.14 -17.75 -21.77
CA PRO A 579 2.49 -17.53 -23.06
C PRO A 579 1.64 -18.74 -23.48
N GLN A 580 1.96 -19.93 -22.96
CA GLN A 580 1.26 -21.16 -23.28
C GLN A 580 -0.16 -21.14 -22.69
N ASP A 581 -0.30 -20.79 -21.41
CA ASP A 581 -1.58 -20.56 -20.71
C ASP A 581 -2.29 -19.29 -21.17
N THR A 582 -1.53 -18.22 -21.46
CA THR A 582 -2.06 -16.96 -21.98
C THR A 582 -2.81 -17.17 -23.29
N ARG A 583 -2.33 -18.05 -24.18
CA ARG A 583 -3.11 -18.48 -25.36
C ARG A 583 -4.39 -19.24 -24.98
N VAL A 584 -4.37 -20.11 -23.98
CA VAL A 584 -5.60 -20.79 -23.51
C VAL A 584 -6.64 -19.79 -22.98
N VAL A 585 -6.19 -18.64 -22.45
CA VAL A 585 -7.06 -17.53 -22.01
C VAL A 585 -7.45 -16.58 -23.15
N LEU A 586 -6.64 -16.44 -24.21
CA LEU A 586 -6.82 -15.43 -25.28
C LEU A 586 -7.21 -15.96 -26.67
N ASP A 587 -7.01 -17.24 -27.00
CA ASP A 587 -7.22 -17.73 -28.37
C ASP A 587 -8.70 -17.54 -28.76
N ARG A 588 -8.98 -16.82 -29.82
CA ARG A 588 -8.28 -16.91 -31.12
C ARG A 588 -7.18 -15.85 -31.38
N ASN A 589 -6.14 -16.31 -32.07
CA ASN A 589 -5.27 -15.62 -33.07
C ASN A 589 -3.83 -15.26 -32.59
N PRO A 590 -2.83 -15.05 -33.47
CA PRO A 590 -2.09 -16.17 -34.08
C PRO A 590 -0.55 -16.04 -33.96
N ARG A 591 0.03 -16.38 -32.79
CA ARG A 591 1.49 -16.52 -32.61
C ARG A 591 1.85 -17.71 -31.71
N ALA A 592 1.53 -18.92 -32.17
CA ALA A 592 1.54 -20.12 -31.34
C ALA A 592 2.93 -20.62 -30.89
N ASP A 593 3.98 -20.34 -31.66
CA ASP A 593 5.22 -21.15 -31.68
C ASP A 593 6.42 -20.53 -30.94
N GLN A 594 6.20 -19.77 -29.86
CA GLN A 594 7.29 -19.26 -29.01
C GLN A 594 7.41 -20.02 -27.68
N PRO A 595 8.64 -20.34 -27.22
CA PRO A 595 8.87 -20.95 -25.92
C PRO A 595 8.55 -19.97 -24.78
N PRO A 596 8.36 -20.45 -23.53
CA PRO A 596 8.19 -19.59 -22.36
C PRO A 596 9.36 -18.61 -22.16
N ALA A 597 9.07 -17.39 -21.72
CA ALA A 597 10.09 -16.41 -21.39
C ALA A 597 10.83 -16.72 -20.08
N GLN A 598 11.88 -15.96 -19.81
CA GLN A 598 12.78 -16.05 -18.64
C GLN A 598 12.05 -16.01 -17.29
N PRO A 599 12.68 -16.43 -16.16
CA PRO A 599 12.11 -16.25 -14.81
C PRO A 599 11.70 -14.81 -14.51
N LEU A 600 10.67 -14.65 -13.67
CA LEU A 600 10.08 -13.35 -13.35
C LEU A 600 11.10 -12.38 -12.73
N PRO A 601 11.27 -11.15 -13.27
CA PRO A 601 12.32 -10.24 -12.84
C PRO A 601 12.07 -9.64 -11.43
N PRO A 602 13.09 -9.03 -10.81
CA PRO A 602 14.52 -9.25 -11.08
C PRO A 602 14.95 -10.69 -10.76
N PHE A 603 15.84 -11.28 -11.58
CA PHE A 603 16.42 -12.61 -11.35
C PHE A 603 17.92 -12.47 -11.06
N ASN A 604 18.35 -12.97 -9.89
CA ASN A 604 19.74 -12.92 -9.41
C ASN A 604 20.46 -11.57 -9.65
N ALA A 605 19.92 -10.51 -9.06
CA ALA A 605 20.26 -9.12 -9.40
C ALA A 605 21.71 -8.71 -9.07
N TYR A 606 22.37 -9.43 -8.17
CA TYR A 606 23.74 -9.16 -7.74
C TYR A 606 24.81 -9.75 -8.70
N ASP A 607 24.45 -10.72 -9.55
CA ASP A 607 25.34 -11.34 -10.56
C ASP A 607 25.23 -10.72 -11.97
N VAL A 608 24.28 -9.79 -12.21
CA VAL A 608 24.01 -9.27 -13.55
C VAL A 608 25.18 -8.44 -14.11
N LYS A 609 25.69 -8.88 -15.27
CA LYS A 609 26.69 -8.17 -16.07
C LYS A 609 25.97 -7.18 -16.99
N GLY A 610 25.98 -5.91 -16.62
CA GLY A 610 25.49 -4.82 -17.47
C GLY A 610 26.26 -4.70 -18.80
N PRO A 611 25.76 -3.89 -19.76
CA PRO A 611 26.39 -3.72 -21.07
C PRO A 611 27.84 -3.23 -20.93
N ALA A 612 28.76 -3.95 -21.58
CA ALA A 612 30.17 -3.63 -21.53
C ALA A 612 30.46 -2.33 -22.30
N ASN A 613 30.93 -1.32 -21.57
CA ASN A 613 31.18 0.07 -21.99
C ASN A 613 29.92 0.95 -22.10
N ASP A 614 29.57 1.59 -20.98
CA ASP A 614 29.48 3.05 -21.03
C ASP A 614 30.10 3.66 -19.75
N LYS A 615 31.23 4.36 -19.90
CA LYS A 615 31.92 5.06 -18.79
C LYS A 615 31.64 6.57 -18.82
N GLY A 616 30.46 6.94 -19.31
CA GLY A 616 29.95 8.31 -19.19
C GLY A 616 29.61 8.66 -17.74
N PRO A 617 30.16 9.75 -17.16
CA PRO A 617 29.72 10.22 -15.85
C PRO A 617 28.31 10.82 -16.00
N VAL A 618 27.29 10.05 -15.62
CA VAL A 618 25.92 10.56 -15.50
C VAL A 618 25.88 11.52 -14.31
N THR A 619 26.09 12.81 -14.59
CA THR A 619 26.01 13.86 -13.58
C THR A 619 24.56 14.03 -13.13
N ALA A 620 24.18 13.31 -12.06
CA ALA A 620 22.99 13.63 -11.30
C ALA A 620 23.08 15.10 -10.88
N ALA A 621 22.03 15.88 -11.18
CA ALA A 621 21.95 17.28 -10.75
C ALA A 621 21.72 17.28 -9.24
N ARG A 622 22.80 17.37 -8.45
CA ARG A 622 22.75 17.41 -6.99
C ARG A 622 21.90 18.60 -6.54
N VAL A 623 20.67 18.31 -6.13
CA VAL A 623 19.83 19.25 -5.38
C VAL A 623 20.49 19.44 -4.03
N SER A 624 20.67 20.69 -3.61
CA SER A 624 21.19 20.95 -2.26
C SER A 624 20.12 20.55 -1.24
N PRO A 625 20.48 19.82 -0.16
CA PRO A 625 19.50 19.38 0.83
C PRO A 625 18.84 20.59 1.50
N ALA A 626 17.51 20.58 1.55
CA ALA A 626 16.75 21.54 2.35
C ALA A 626 17.00 21.29 3.85
N PRO A 627 16.97 22.33 4.71
CA PRO A 627 17.06 22.14 6.15
C PRO A 627 15.85 21.34 6.65
N VAL A 628 16.10 20.16 7.22
CA VAL A 628 15.06 19.30 7.81
C VAL A 628 14.36 20.05 8.95
N PRO A 629 13.02 20.19 8.94
CA PRO A 629 12.28 20.70 10.08
C PRO A 629 12.51 19.78 11.28
N ALA A 630 13.10 20.31 12.35
CA ALA A 630 13.32 19.53 13.57
C ALA A 630 11.98 19.07 14.15
N ALA A 631 11.82 17.76 14.35
CA ALA A 631 10.62 17.21 14.96
C ALA A 631 10.40 17.85 16.36
N PRO A 632 9.17 18.26 16.71
CA PRO A 632 8.90 18.90 17.99
C PRO A 632 9.25 17.94 19.13
N VAL A 633 10.14 18.37 20.02
CA VAL A 633 10.54 17.58 21.20
C VAL A 633 9.30 17.34 22.07
N PRO A 634 8.91 16.09 22.35
CA PRO A 634 7.76 15.83 23.21
C PRO A 634 8.05 16.33 24.63
N ALA A 635 7.24 17.29 25.09
CA ALA A 635 7.33 17.80 26.44
C ALA A 635 7.09 16.66 27.45
N SER A 636 8.00 16.51 28.42
CA SER A 636 7.86 15.49 29.46
C SER A 636 6.58 15.73 30.28
N PRO A 637 5.82 14.68 30.64
CA PRO A 637 4.55 14.84 31.32
C PRO A 637 4.74 15.45 32.71
N VAL A 638 4.20 16.65 32.90
CA VAL A 638 4.14 17.33 34.21
C VAL A 638 3.06 16.63 35.06
N PRO A 639 3.36 16.19 36.29
CA PRO A 639 2.35 15.57 37.16
C PRO A 639 1.25 16.57 37.55
N PRO A 640 0.00 16.10 37.75
CA PRO A 640 -1.14 16.99 37.94
C PRO A 640 -1.05 17.81 39.23
N VAL A 641 -1.18 19.12 39.10
CA VAL A 641 -1.26 20.05 40.24
C VAL A 641 -2.65 19.94 40.88
N VAL A 642 -2.70 19.60 42.17
CA VAL A 642 -3.95 19.57 42.94
C VAL A 642 -4.42 21.01 43.20
N ALA A 643 -5.54 21.40 42.59
CA ALA A 643 -6.16 22.70 42.83
C ALA A 643 -6.82 22.74 44.22
N SER A 644 -6.38 23.67 45.07
CA SER A 644 -6.99 23.93 46.38
C SER A 644 -8.10 24.99 46.29
N THR A 645 -9.22 24.74 46.96
CA THR A 645 -10.39 25.64 46.98
C THR A 645 -10.16 26.88 47.87
N PRO A 646 -10.67 28.07 47.47
CA PRO A 646 -10.47 29.32 48.22
C PRO A 646 -11.50 29.49 49.36
N PRO A 647 -11.10 30.11 50.50
CA PRO A 647 -12.01 30.45 51.60
C PRO A 647 -12.56 31.90 51.53
N ALA A 648 -13.72 32.11 52.15
CA ALA A 648 -14.33 33.43 52.40
C ALA A 648 -15.25 33.36 53.64
N ALA A 649 -15.50 34.40 54.45
CA ALA A 649 -14.79 35.68 54.70
C ALA A 649 -15.43 36.40 55.92
N VAL A 650 -14.71 37.37 56.55
CA VAL A 650 -15.27 38.63 57.17
C VAL A 650 -16.09 38.51 58.51
N PRO A 651 -16.05 39.48 59.49
CA PRO A 651 -15.07 40.54 59.84
C PRO A 651 -14.82 40.72 61.42
N PRO A 652 -14.81 41.91 62.13
CA PRO A 652 -13.92 42.16 63.32
C PRO A 652 -14.71 42.57 64.63
N PRO A 653 -14.22 43.29 65.70
CA PRO A 653 -12.92 43.95 66.01
C PRO A 653 -12.38 43.90 67.51
N GLU A 654 -11.36 44.72 67.80
CA GLU A 654 -10.85 45.27 69.12
C GLU A 654 -9.83 44.51 70.01
N GLN A 655 -9.31 45.17 71.09
CA GLN A 655 -7.94 45.02 71.68
C GLN A 655 -7.86 44.60 73.21
N PRO A 656 -6.87 45.01 74.08
CA PRO A 656 -5.85 44.11 74.68
C PRO A 656 -5.80 44.10 76.24
N PRO A 657 -4.85 43.41 76.95
CA PRO A 657 -3.54 44.02 77.36
C PRO A 657 -2.34 43.03 77.59
N LEU A 658 -1.44 43.28 78.57
CA LEU A 658 0.03 43.02 78.59
C LEU A 658 0.61 41.94 79.57
N ARG A 659 1.73 41.28 79.14
CA ARG A 659 3.07 40.96 79.76
C ARG A 659 3.25 40.58 81.27
N PRO A 660 4.41 39.99 81.74
CA PRO A 660 5.82 39.94 81.24
C PRO A 660 6.30 38.49 80.87
N SER A 661 7.55 37.94 80.97
CA SER A 661 8.85 38.21 81.68
C SER A 661 10.08 37.53 81.00
N THR A 662 11.29 37.60 81.61
CA THR A 662 12.64 37.08 81.17
C THR A 662 13.56 36.83 82.41
N PRO A 663 14.84 36.36 82.32
CA PRO A 663 15.72 35.88 81.21
C PRO A 663 16.15 34.36 81.37
N GLU A 664 17.36 33.74 81.20
CA GLU A 664 18.82 34.06 81.04
C GLU A 664 19.71 32.95 80.35
N ILE A 665 20.80 33.39 79.68
CA ILE A 665 22.23 32.90 79.63
C ILE A 665 22.70 31.59 78.84
N PRO A 666 23.94 31.56 78.22
CA PRO A 666 24.27 30.63 77.09
C PRO A 666 25.71 29.98 76.96
N SER A 667 25.88 29.08 75.95
CA SER A 667 27.14 28.81 75.14
C SER A 667 28.38 28.10 75.79
N PRO A 668 29.50 27.78 75.07
CA PRO A 668 29.66 26.93 73.85
C PRO A 668 31.00 26.06 73.77
N ALA A 669 31.36 25.56 72.56
CA ALA A 669 32.72 25.14 72.07
C ALA A 669 33.26 23.70 72.39
N ALA A 670 34.30 23.09 71.76
CA ALA A 670 35.24 23.45 70.65
C ALA A 670 35.96 22.22 69.99
N ALA A 671 36.56 22.40 68.77
CA ALA A 671 37.81 21.78 68.21
C ALA A 671 37.99 20.23 68.03
N ALA A 672 38.90 19.64 67.20
CA ALA A 672 39.56 20.04 65.92
C ALA A 672 40.36 18.87 65.24
N SER A 673 40.63 19.00 63.93
CA SER A 673 41.81 18.53 63.12
C SER A 673 42.25 17.04 62.93
N ALA A 674 42.16 16.60 61.64
CA ALA A 674 43.29 16.17 60.74
C ALA A 674 43.72 14.68 60.47
N SER A 675 44.03 14.45 59.17
CA SER A 675 44.97 13.49 58.51
C SER A 675 44.68 11.97 58.33
N SER A 676 44.92 11.52 57.09
CA SER A 676 44.97 10.13 56.53
C SER A 676 46.43 9.55 56.58
N PRO A 677 46.90 8.45 55.90
CA PRO A 677 46.34 7.65 54.77
C PRO A 677 46.60 6.10 54.74
N ALA A 678 46.10 5.44 53.66
CA ALA A 678 46.66 4.29 52.90
C ALA A 678 47.00 2.91 53.54
N GLY A 679 46.86 1.83 52.73
CA GLY A 679 47.34 0.46 53.03
C GLY A 679 46.78 -0.61 52.05
N SER A 680 47.50 -1.71 51.78
CA SER A 680 47.17 -2.64 50.66
C SER A 680 47.42 -4.15 50.89
N SER A 681 46.50 -4.98 50.35
CA SER A 681 46.72 -6.29 49.68
C SER A 681 47.13 -7.58 50.46
N SER A 682 46.71 -8.71 49.87
CA SER A 682 47.23 -10.11 49.95
C SER A 682 46.57 -11.12 50.93
N ALA A 683 46.84 -12.42 50.69
CA ALA A 683 46.10 -13.62 51.15
C ALA A 683 46.85 -14.38 52.31
N PRO A 684 46.69 -15.70 52.69
CA PRO A 684 46.22 -16.88 51.92
C PRO A 684 45.46 -18.07 52.65
N SER A 685 44.98 -19.03 51.82
CA SER A 685 44.96 -20.53 51.98
C SER A 685 44.33 -21.32 53.17
N GLY A 686 43.30 -22.13 52.85
CA GLY A 686 43.10 -23.55 53.28
C GLY A 686 42.50 -23.86 54.68
N PRO A 687 42.16 -25.15 55.02
CA PRO A 687 42.27 -26.41 54.22
C PRO A 687 41.12 -27.49 54.37
N VAL A 688 41.18 -28.52 53.50
CA VAL A 688 40.84 -29.98 53.71
C VAL A 688 39.38 -30.56 53.73
N SER A 689 39.18 -31.42 52.71
CA SER A 689 38.17 -32.41 52.23
C SER A 689 37.47 -33.51 53.09
N GLY A 690 36.23 -33.87 52.67
CA GLY A 690 35.77 -35.24 52.23
C GLY A 690 35.30 -36.30 53.26
N PRO A 691 34.79 -37.50 52.86
CA PRO A 691 34.25 -37.97 51.55
C PRO A 691 32.98 -38.92 51.62
N ALA A 692 32.53 -39.49 50.46
CA ALA A 692 31.95 -40.86 50.23
C ALA A 692 30.60 -41.02 49.46
N ASP A 693 30.66 -41.68 48.27
CA ASP A 693 29.90 -42.82 47.68
C ASP A 693 28.45 -43.23 48.12
N ALA A 694 27.63 -43.98 47.34
CA ALA A 694 27.46 -44.25 45.89
C ALA A 694 26.24 -45.21 45.63
N ALA A 695 25.77 -45.34 44.36
CA ALA A 695 24.99 -46.46 43.78
C ALA A 695 23.53 -46.76 44.27
N GLN A 696 22.68 -47.58 43.61
CA GLN A 696 22.28 -47.67 42.18
C GLN A 696 21.01 -48.59 41.96
N ALA A 697 20.23 -48.33 40.90
CA ALA A 697 19.45 -49.28 40.05
C ALA A 697 18.09 -49.93 40.48
N VAL A 698 17.40 -50.52 39.46
CA VAL A 698 16.23 -51.45 39.45
C VAL A 698 14.84 -50.77 39.72
N GLN A 699 13.88 -50.60 38.79
CA GLN A 699 13.12 -51.49 37.85
C GLN A 699 12.22 -52.54 38.55
N GLY A 700 10.99 -52.87 38.14
CA GLY A 700 10.09 -52.44 37.04
C GLY A 700 8.74 -53.23 37.08
N HIS A 701 7.96 -53.21 35.98
CA HIS A 701 6.67 -53.90 35.69
C HIS A 701 5.32 -53.28 36.12
N ASP A 702 4.59 -52.75 35.13
CA ASP A 702 3.42 -53.35 34.44
C ASP A 702 2.26 -54.02 35.22
N GLY A 703 1.01 -53.69 34.84
CA GLY A 703 -0.22 -54.40 35.23
C GLY A 703 -1.51 -53.73 34.75
N ASP A 704 -2.25 -54.37 33.82
CA ASP A 704 -3.50 -53.87 33.21
C ASP A 704 -4.73 -53.86 34.15
N GLY A 705 -5.75 -53.05 33.79
CA GLY A 705 -7.07 -53.09 34.44
C GLY A 705 -8.16 -52.20 33.83
N GLN A 706 -8.90 -52.70 32.83
CA GLN A 706 -10.12 -52.04 32.32
C GLN A 706 -11.31 -52.21 33.27
N GLN A 707 -12.27 -51.26 33.29
CA GLN A 707 -13.69 -51.56 33.00
C GLN A 707 -14.60 -50.33 32.82
N ASP A 708 -15.72 -50.55 32.13
CA ASP A 708 -16.75 -49.58 31.72
C ASP A 708 -17.52 -48.89 32.86
N ARG A 709 -18.09 -47.71 32.54
CA ARG A 709 -19.57 -47.56 32.36
C ARG A 709 -20.02 -46.15 31.94
N GLY A 710 -20.58 -46.05 30.74
CA GLY A 710 -21.78 -45.23 30.50
C GLY A 710 -23.05 -46.09 30.59
N PRO A 711 -24.20 -45.67 30.02
CA PRO A 711 -24.54 -44.35 29.50
C PRO A 711 -25.90 -43.82 30.04
N ARG A 712 -26.29 -42.59 29.66
CA ARG A 712 -27.72 -42.24 29.49
C ARG A 712 -27.93 -41.32 28.29
N LEU A 713 -28.95 -41.67 27.49
CA LEU A 713 -29.56 -40.85 26.44
C LEU A 713 -30.89 -40.27 26.96
N VAL A 714 -31.41 -39.22 26.31
CA VAL A 714 -32.68 -39.26 25.54
C VAL A 714 -33.07 -37.86 25.01
N HIS A 715 -33.71 -37.87 23.85
CA HIS A 715 -34.12 -36.76 22.98
C HIS A 715 -35.04 -35.67 23.58
N GLY A 716 -35.08 -34.53 22.90
CA GLY A 716 -36.21 -33.58 22.86
C GLY A 716 -36.03 -32.60 21.68
N ALA A 717 -37.09 -32.31 20.92
CA ALA A 717 -37.04 -31.46 19.73
C ALA A 717 -38.30 -30.59 19.59
N GLY A 718 -38.20 -29.46 18.87
CA GLY A 718 -39.35 -28.61 18.52
C GLY A 718 -39.01 -27.11 18.43
N PRO A 719 -39.29 -26.41 17.32
CA PRO A 719 -38.98 -24.98 17.16
C PRO A 719 -40.18 -24.06 17.47
N GLY A 720 -39.84 -22.83 17.86
CA GLY A 720 -40.71 -21.64 17.87
C GLY A 720 -39.85 -20.40 18.14
N GLY A 721 -40.13 -19.20 17.61
CA GLY A 721 -41.27 -18.81 16.79
C GLY A 721 -42.04 -17.66 17.44
N HIS A 722 -41.57 -16.42 17.25
CA HIS A 722 -42.33 -15.21 17.55
C HIS A 722 -41.80 -14.01 16.77
N ASP A 723 -42.68 -13.31 16.07
CA ASP A 723 -42.41 -12.02 15.41
C ASP A 723 -42.34 -10.86 16.42
N GLN A 724 -41.57 -9.81 16.07
CA GLN A 724 -42.19 -8.50 15.87
C GLN A 724 -41.37 -7.62 14.90
N GLN A 725 -42.01 -6.57 14.38
CA GLN A 725 -41.62 -5.87 13.15
C GLN A 725 -41.12 -4.45 13.38
N GLN A 726 -40.05 -4.05 12.68
CA GLN A 726 -39.88 -2.76 11.97
C GLN A 726 -38.45 -2.67 11.37
N GLY A 727 -38.22 -2.18 10.15
CA GLY A 727 -39.20 -1.84 9.10
C GLY A 727 -38.73 -0.82 8.06
N SER A 728 -37.75 -1.14 7.21
CA SER A 728 -37.39 -0.29 6.05
C SER A 728 -36.60 -1.04 4.97
N ASP A 729 -37.16 -1.16 3.76
CA ASP A 729 -36.55 -1.77 2.57
C ASP A 729 -36.94 -0.94 1.31
N PRO A 730 -35.98 -0.50 0.48
CA PRO A 730 -36.26 0.16 -0.79
C PRO A 730 -35.79 -0.68 -2.01
N GLN A 731 -36.73 -1.39 -2.64
CA GLN A 731 -36.55 -1.87 -4.03
C GLN A 731 -37.64 -1.34 -4.98
N ARG A 732 -37.21 -1.15 -6.24
CA ARG A 732 -38.00 -0.75 -7.43
C ARG A 732 -38.50 0.71 -7.46
N VAL A 733 -37.93 1.48 -8.40
CA VAL A 733 -38.64 1.73 -9.67
C VAL A 733 -37.67 1.44 -10.83
N LEU A 734 -38.17 0.86 -11.91
CA LEU A 734 -37.50 0.80 -13.22
C LEU A 734 -38.56 1.19 -14.28
N ASP A 735 -38.11 1.89 -15.32
CA ASP A 735 -38.80 2.19 -16.58
C ASP A 735 -40.26 2.73 -16.54
N GLN A 736 -40.41 4.02 -16.88
CA GLN A 736 -40.92 4.40 -18.21
C GLN A 736 -40.98 5.93 -18.41
N HIS A 737 -40.44 6.42 -19.53
CA HIS A 737 -41.23 7.11 -20.56
C HIS A 737 -40.42 7.27 -21.86
N GLY A 738 -41.14 7.33 -22.99
CA GLY A 738 -40.59 7.22 -24.36
C GLY A 738 -40.32 8.55 -25.08
N PRO A 739 -40.02 8.49 -26.39
CA PRO A 739 -39.32 9.55 -27.12
C PRO A 739 -40.22 10.53 -27.89
N ALA A 740 -39.61 11.61 -28.40
CA ALA A 740 -40.18 12.45 -29.45
C ALA A 740 -39.11 12.84 -30.48
N GLN A 741 -39.29 12.31 -31.71
CA GLN A 741 -38.71 12.70 -33.01
C GLN A 741 -37.19 12.87 -33.11
#